data_AF-A0AAN0JT21-F1
#
_entry.id   AF-A0AAN0JT21-F1
#
_cell.length_a   1.000
_cell.length_b   1.000
_cell.length_c   1.000
_cell.angle_alpha   90.00
_cell.angle_beta   90.00
_cell.angle_gamma   90.00
#
_symmetry.space_group_name_H-M   'P 1'
#
loop_
_entity.id
_entity.type
_entity.pdbx_description
1 polymer ?
#
loop_
_entity_poly.entity_id
_entity_poly.type
_entity_poly.pdbx_seq_one_letter_code
_entity_poly.pdbx_strand_id
1 'polypeptide(L)'
;MKLELTRVHMVGPAGSGKTCAQQLLLNEPPPTKSATSSDPHSDVRSATSSPPAKSTTEAQSSGLTLATKHTTDSTPIACKAVKALRIASHDGTETWNKITEDKLLEKLAASLKEAKENAAAQQIQPLLNKLKDAKKEAQETQEEHLNSGNEEQIDSEPNSKHSSSDSRKSEDSKESKQEETPQGDNDAGDVLKDIADLIPKAGAQLSEKWVYIVDSGGQPAFQELLPLFTRAATLNVITLDISKDLDEKFEFMYRFDGQNFPCDRGMKHTNRKVFNSVVSSASVQKPIDIPFVKHQPKHSMSFVLGTHYDVLIEKNKNNKEAAKAEVAKMSDDLMSAVPHLTKRIPSVHKTSVIYPVNTLQKDERMQSSKNILETMSKFTEVTIEIEVPVRCFAFELSLEKKAEGKGFVTREEAIEEGKKLYMKEKDVEIALTFLHTSTIILYYPQIEVEPKLVFVDPQKIIDVLSHLLALTYVSYPIPATKLVPKIDNTEICDLKEGYFTKDLLEKFPKVFSDKFTSEYFISLLKHLDIVTHKAWVRAGDNNSIDDNIYFIPVALPAYNDEYDNDLPKSIKPLYYVWTEEGESKSKNFVFVPQGIFILIFVHLLKKEEIEFRQDHSMYRDTFSLRIYIKGKRCTLYIINRYRHIEVYFNGPKNYCPQVRKLITTTINTISSEQHYKNAFPCPNGNKQCYCIVNEEYKVANCSKCDLNDISESDESYWCWFNSSSGAEKAEYNGIEPDKTKKDDQKPPVVSSEFFPEIKDFEDDKKMKRTFSTQLIKEEQEFIEKVNVILVTATKNEYRAVMGATDPPEHDGKYIKVIIKEESEKAFILGKYGLHNVAVIMTGQGPKETDKVLTSIRKIVKAKYVIAIGICYGAKEGKTKLGDIIVAESIVDTQNKREEKDTIILADTYHCGEKLVNIFKHDKDFGYEADKSVEVHVGVLVSEFTLHRNEEEKQKILKYVPKALGGEMEANGIHRVADRERGFEWIVIKSIVDWGNEDKNKDWQPFAAVLCARFVLKYFNDPVREGDLLKEQ
;
A
#
# COMPACT_ATOMS: atom_id res chain seq x y z
N MET A 1 -3.46 -6.56 -24.42
CA MET A 1 -2.47 -5.72 -25.13
C MET A 1 -1.29 -5.51 -24.19
N LYS A 2 -0.06 -5.55 -24.69
CA LYS A 2 1.11 -5.16 -23.90
C LYS A 2 1.24 -3.65 -23.87
N LEU A 3 1.59 -3.09 -22.71
CA LEU A 3 1.72 -1.66 -22.53
C LEU A 3 2.88 -1.37 -21.58
N GLU A 4 3.80 -0.53 -22.03
CA GLU A 4 4.85 0.12 -21.26
C GLU A 4 4.29 1.42 -20.65
N LEU A 5 4.12 1.42 -19.33
CA LEU A 5 3.53 2.50 -18.56
C LEU A 5 4.61 3.28 -17.80
N THR A 6 4.78 4.56 -18.11
CA THR A 6 5.58 5.48 -17.29
C THR A 6 4.66 6.47 -16.58
N ARG A 7 4.75 6.55 -15.25
CA ARG A 7 4.12 7.62 -14.47
C ARG A 7 5.13 8.75 -14.29
N VAL A 8 4.69 9.98 -14.54
CA VAL A 8 5.49 11.20 -14.44
C VAL A 8 4.82 12.13 -13.45
N HIS A 9 5.61 12.66 -12.54
CA HIS A 9 5.14 13.59 -11.51
C HIS A 9 5.90 14.91 -11.62
N MET A 10 5.20 15.97 -12.02
CA MET A 10 5.73 17.33 -12.11
C MET A 10 5.75 17.95 -10.71
N VAL A 11 6.94 18.35 -10.25
CA VAL A 11 7.13 18.90 -8.90
C VAL A 11 8.09 20.09 -8.90
N GLY A 12 7.94 20.97 -7.92
CA GLY A 12 8.63 22.25 -7.83
C GLY A 12 7.79 23.29 -7.11
N PRO A 13 8.38 24.40 -6.65
CA PRO A 13 7.65 25.44 -5.94
C PRO A 13 6.69 26.23 -6.85
N ALA A 14 5.95 27.17 -6.26
CA ALA A 14 5.28 28.21 -7.04
C ALA A 14 6.33 29.03 -7.83
N GLY A 15 6.01 29.40 -9.07
CA GLY A 15 6.90 30.16 -9.96
C GLY A 15 8.10 29.41 -10.57
N SER A 16 8.37 28.13 -10.26
CA SER A 16 9.49 27.37 -10.88
C SER A 16 9.27 26.96 -12.34
N GLY A 17 8.30 27.56 -13.04
CA GLY A 17 8.01 27.23 -14.42
C GLY A 17 7.42 25.83 -14.67
N LYS A 18 6.91 25.10 -13.66
CA LYS A 18 6.25 23.78 -13.80
C LYS A 18 5.32 23.68 -15.01
N THR A 19 4.35 24.57 -15.10
CA THR A 19 3.31 24.54 -16.15
C THR A 19 3.91 24.78 -17.54
N CYS A 20 4.85 25.73 -17.66
CA CYS A 20 5.58 25.99 -18.90
C CYS A 20 6.49 24.81 -19.30
N ALA A 21 7.10 24.13 -18.32
CA ALA A 21 7.90 22.92 -18.52
C ALA A 21 7.03 21.75 -18.99
N GLN A 22 5.89 21.51 -18.35
CA GLN A 22 4.92 20.51 -18.79
C GLN A 22 4.49 20.78 -20.24
N GLN A 23 4.05 22.00 -20.56
CA GLN A 23 3.70 22.38 -21.93
C GLN A 23 4.88 22.24 -22.92
N LEU A 24 6.13 22.42 -22.47
CA LEU A 24 7.30 22.16 -23.32
C LEU A 24 7.46 20.66 -23.62
N LEU A 25 7.27 19.79 -22.62
CA LEU A 25 7.24 18.34 -22.85
C LEU A 25 6.13 17.95 -23.84
N LEU A 26 4.99 18.64 -23.81
CA LEU A 26 3.86 18.40 -24.72
C LEU A 26 3.99 19.10 -26.10
N ASN A 27 5.06 19.88 -26.30
CA ASN A 27 5.21 20.81 -27.44
C ASN A 27 4.02 21.80 -27.61
N GLU A 28 3.27 22.06 -26.54
CA GLU A 28 2.18 23.05 -26.48
C GLU A 28 2.76 24.45 -26.22
N PRO A 29 2.12 25.55 -26.68
CA PRO A 29 2.59 26.91 -26.43
C PRO A 29 2.56 27.27 -24.94
N PRO A 30 3.48 28.13 -24.46
CA PRO A 30 3.50 28.58 -23.06
C PRO A 30 2.24 29.40 -22.70
N PRO A 31 1.88 29.54 -21.41
CA PRO A 31 0.62 30.15 -21.01
C PRO A 31 0.54 31.63 -21.42
N THR A 32 -0.67 32.08 -21.74
CA THR A 32 -0.98 33.49 -22.00
C THR A 32 -1.91 34.02 -20.91
N LYS A 33 -1.67 35.25 -20.46
CA LYS A 33 -2.63 35.96 -19.61
C LYS A 33 -3.82 36.40 -20.46
N SER A 34 -4.98 35.78 -20.27
CA SER A 34 -6.24 36.46 -20.58
C SER A 34 -6.50 37.51 -19.49
N ALA A 35 -6.71 38.76 -19.90
CA ALA A 35 -7.44 39.70 -19.07
C ALA A 35 -8.93 39.36 -19.16
N THR A 36 -9.64 39.49 -18.04
CA THR A 36 -11.12 39.42 -17.93
C THR A 36 -11.82 38.16 -18.49
N SER A 37 -12.22 37.26 -17.59
CA SER A 37 -13.41 36.40 -17.78
C SER A 37 -14.27 36.43 -16.51
N SER A 38 -14.92 37.57 -16.28
CA SER A 38 -15.97 37.69 -15.27
C SER A 38 -17.31 37.21 -15.83
N ASP A 39 -17.44 35.90 -16.08
CA ASP A 39 -18.72 35.18 -16.08
C ASP A 39 -18.51 33.66 -16.27
N PRO A 40 -19.07 32.78 -15.41
CA PRO A 40 -18.89 31.33 -15.49
C PRO A 40 -20.09 30.64 -16.17
N HIS A 41 -20.48 31.06 -17.37
CA HIS A 41 -21.49 30.36 -18.19
C HIS A 41 -21.17 30.45 -19.69
N SER A 42 -21.59 29.40 -20.42
CA SER A 42 -21.40 29.14 -21.86
C SER A 42 -19.96 28.99 -22.38
N ASP A 43 -19.61 27.75 -22.75
CA ASP A 43 -19.01 27.50 -24.06
C ASP A 43 -19.47 26.11 -24.59
N VAL A 44 -20.75 26.06 -24.98
CA VAL A 44 -21.30 24.93 -25.75
C VAL A 44 -20.90 25.14 -27.21
N ARG A 45 -20.29 24.13 -27.83
CA ARG A 45 -19.85 24.20 -29.24
C ARG A 45 -21.04 24.48 -30.17
N SER A 46 -20.92 25.52 -30.99
CA SER A 46 -21.76 25.73 -32.17
C SER A 46 -20.89 26.22 -33.33
N ALA A 47 -20.71 25.37 -34.35
CA ALA A 47 -19.93 25.69 -35.53
C ALA A 47 -20.83 26.10 -36.70
N THR A 48 -20.66 27.32 -37.22
CA THR A 48 -21.12 27.69 -38.58
C THR A 48 -20.15 28.69 -39.21
N SER A 49 -20.15 28.72 -40.55
CA SER A 49 -19.04 29.14 -41.40
C SER A 49 -19.14 30.54 -42.01
N SER A 50 -17.96 31.02 -42.47
CA SER A 50 -17.73 31.95 -43.61
C SER A 50 -17.37 33.42 -43.31
N PRO A 51 -16.57 34.10 -44.19
CA PRO A 51 -15.76 35.27 -43.81
C PRO A 51 -16.16 36.56 -44.61
N PRO A 52 -15.34 37.63 -44.73
CA PRO A 52 -15.61 38.89 -44.03
C PRO A 52 -15.91 40.10 -44.94
N ALA A 53 -16.50 41.16 -44.39
CA ALA A 53 -16.72 42.44 -45.07
C ALA A 53 -16.01 43.61 -44.35
N LYS A 54 -15.39 44.51 -45.14
CA LYS A 54 -14.62 45.68 -44.67
C LYS A 54 -15.49 46.95 -44.68
N SER A 55 -15.29 47.87 -43.72
CA SER A 55 -15.17 49.32 -43.99
C SER A 55 -14.86 50.15 -42.72
N THR A 56 -13.60 50.57 -42.57
CA THR A 56 -13.14 51.97 -42.37
C THR A 56 -13.90 52.93 -41.44
N THR A 57 -13.20 53.45 -40.42
CA THR A 57 -12.62 54.81 -40.48
C THR A 57 -11.55 55.03 -39.40
N GLU A 58 -10.65 55.98 -39.64
CA GLU A 58 -9.42 56.19 -38.87
C GLU A 58 -9.56 57.29 -37.81
N ALA A 59 -8.87 57.13 -36.68
CA ALA A 59 -8.34 58.25 -35.89
C ALA A 59 -7.05 57.79 -35.20
N GLN A 60 -5.92 58.40 -35.55
CA GLN A 60 -4.63 58.05 -34.98
C GLN A 60 -4.51 58.61 -33.55
N SER A 61 -4.13 57.74 -32.60
CA SER A 61 -3.44 58.17 -31.39
C SER A 61 -2.36 57.17 -31.04
N SER A 62 -1.14 57.67 -30.80
CA SER A 62 0.00 56.88 -30.34
C SER A 62 -0.30 56.26 -28.97
N GLY A 63 -0.59 54.96 -28.94
CA GLY A 63 -0.84 54.18 -27.74
C GLY A 63 0.00 52.92 -27.72
N LEU A 64 0.53 52.57 -26.55
CA LEU A 64 1.43 51.42 -26.33
C LEU A 64 0.94 50.15 -27.04
N THR A 65 1.85 49.48 -27.75
CA THR A 65 1.74 48.04 -28.02
C THR A 65 1.60 47.35 -26.66
N LEU A 66 0.39 46.88 -26.32
CA LEU A 66 0.14 46.24 -25.04
C LEU A 66 0.80 44.86 -25.05
N ALA A 67 2.09 44.82 -24.69
CA ALA A 67 2.87 43.60 -24.69
C ALA A 67 2.24 42.60 -23.72
N THR A 68 1.59 41.58 -24.26
CA THR A 68 1.06 40.44 -23.52
C THR A 68 2.22 39.71 -22.84
N LYS A 69 2.52 40.07 -21.59
CA LYS A 69 3.51 39.37 -20.77
C LYS A 69 3.04 37.94 -20.54
N HIS A 70 3.69 37.00 -21.24
CA HIS A 70 3.70 35.60 -20.87
C HIS A 70 4.20 35.47 -19.43
N THR A 71 3.66 34.53 -18.68
CA THR A 71 3.95 34.36 -17.26
C THR A 71 4.54 32.99 -16.97
N THR A 72 5.59 32.98 -16.14
CA THR A 72 6.12 31.76 -15.49
C THR A 72 5.32 31.39 -14.23
N ASP A 73 4.33 32.21 -13.87
CA ASP A 73 3.39 32.04 -12.76
C ASP A 73 2.81 30.62 -12.73
N SER A 74 2.93 29.95 -11.59
CA SER A 74 2.62 28.53 -11.43
C SER A 74 1.15 28.15 -11.66
N THR A 75 0.97 26.84 -11.90
CA THR A 75 -0.29 26.10 -11.82
C THR A 75 -1.14 26.62 -10.65
N PRO A 76 -2.36 27.16 -10.89
CA PRO A 76 -3.19 27.72 -9.82
C PRO A 76 -3.53 26.70 -8.74
N ILE A 77 -3.78 25.47 -9.17
CA ILE A 77 -4.13 24.29 -8.35
C ILE A 77 -3.34 23.11 -8.96
N ALA A 78 -3.23 21.97 -8.28
CA ALA A 78 -2.78 20.73 -8.92
C ALA A 78 -3.59 20.52 -10.21
N CYS A 79 -2.92 20.53 -11.37
CA CYS A 79 -3.60 20.44 -12.65
C CYS A 79 -4.35 19.11 -12.74
N LYS A 80 -5.49 19.09 -13.46
CA LYS A 80 -6.11 17.86 -13.96
C LYS A 80 -5.00 16.87 -14.34
N ALA A 81 -4.96 15.72 -13.67
CA ALA A 81 -4.02 14.66 -13.99
C ALA A 81 -4.12 14.43 -15.49
N VAL A 82 -3.05 14.71 -16.23
CA VAL A 82 -3.11 14.70 -17.69
C VAL A 82 -3.12 13.25 -18.10
N LYS A 83 -4.37 12.78 -18.28
CA LYS A 83 -4.78 11.54 -18.91
C LYS A 83 -3.80 11.18 -20.01
N ALA A 84 -3.39 9.91 -20.02
CA ALA A 84 -2.20 9.47 -20.73
C ALA A 84 -1.95 10.13 -22.09
N LEU A 85 -0.78 10.72 -22.15
CA LEU A 85 -0.07 10.99 -23.38
C LEU A 85 0.39 9.65 -23.94
N ARG A 86 -0.44 9.04 -24.78
CA ARG A 86 -0.08 7.81 -25.51
C ARG A 86 0.84 8.20 -26.66
N ILE A 87 2.12 7.92 -26.51
CA ILE A 87 3.13 8.27 -27.50
C ILE A 87 3.28 7.14 -28.49
N ALA A 88 2.76 7.32 -29.71
CA ALA A 88 3.17 6.49 -30.84
C ALA A 88 4.33 7.19 -31.54
N SER A 89 5.48 6.51 -31.64
CA SER A 89 6.51 6.90 -32.59
C SER A 89 6.06 6.54 -34.00
N HIS A 90 5.35 7.47 -34.66
CA HIS A 90 5.56 7.56 -36.10
C HIS A 90 6.99 8.07 -36.31
N ASP A 91 7.74 7.34 -37.14
CA ASP A 91 9.04 7.71 -37.68
C ASP A 91 10.19 7.84 -36.67
N GLY A 92 10.08 7.23 -35.48
CA GLY A 92 11.18 7.17 -34.50
C GLY A 92 11.53 8.52 -33.85
N THR A 93 10.57 9.45 -33.75
CA THR A 93 10.82 10.86 -33.44
C THR A 93 10.70 11.29 -31.96
N GLU A 94 10.37 10.39 -31.03
CA GLU A 94 10.27 10.62 -29.56
C GLU A 94 9.59 11.94 -29.13
N THR A 95 8.34 12.19 -29.59
CA THR A 95 7.55 13.38 -29.17
C THR A 95 6.29 13.00 -28.37
N TRP A 96 6.03 13.71 -27.26
CA TRP A 96 4.82 13.53 -26.45
C TRP A 96 3.68 14.41 -26.96
N ASN A 97 2.53 13.80 -27.28
CA ASN A 97 1.39 14.46 -27.92
C ASN A 97 0.08 14.06 -27.25
N LYS A 98 -0.77 15.03 -26.91
CA LYS A 98 -2.05 14.79 -26.21
C LYS A 98 -3.00 13.95 -27.07
N ILE A 99 -3.46 12.85 -26.49
CA ILE A 99 -4.46 11.96 -27.09
C ILE A 99 -5.83 12.44 -26.63
N THR A 100 -6.61 12.96 -27.56
CA THR A 100 -8.04 13.23 -27.36
C THR A 100 -8.81 11.91 -27.39
N GLU A 101 -10.03 11.92 -26.87
CA GLU A 101 -10.98 10.80 -26.97
C GLU A 101 -11.09 10.25 -28.39
N ASP A 102 -11.34 11.11 -29.39
CA ASP A 102 -11.46 10.73 -30.81
C ASP A 102 -10.23 9.94 -31.30
N LYS A 103 -9.02 10.43 -31.00
CA LYS A 103 -7.75 9.78 -31.37
C LYS A 103 -7.55 8.45 -30.64
N LEU A 104 -8.14 8.30 -29.46
CA LEU A 104 -8.09 7.07 -28.67
C LEU A 104 -9.06 6.04 -29.23
N LEU A 105 -10.29 6.44 -29.57
CA LEU A 105 -11.30 5.62 -30.26
C LEU A 105 -10.75 5.10 -31.60
N GLU A 106 -10.17 5.97 -32.44
CA GLU A 106 -9.56 5.59 -33.72
C GLU A 106 -8.45 4.53 -33.54
N LYS A 107 -7.56 4.74 -32.56
CA LYS A 107 -6.46 3.79 -32.28
C LYS A 107 -6.94 2.45 -31.74
N LEU A 108 -7.99 2.42 -30.92
CA LEU A 108 -8.62 1.17 -30.48
C LEU A 108 -9.22 0.42 -31.67
N ALA A 109 -9.91 1.14 -32.57
CA ALA A 109 -10.49 0.57 -33.79
C ALA A 109 -9.41 -0.05 -34.70
N ALA A 110 -8.27 0.64 -34.91
CA ALA A 110 -7.14 0.10 -35.68
C ALA A 110 -6.55 -1.16 -35.06
N SER A 111 -6.29 -1.19 -33.75
CA SER A 111 -5.74 -2.37 -33.07
C SER A 111 -6.72 -3.55 -33.04
N LEU A 112 -8.03 -3.30 -32.99
CA LEU A 112 -9.04 -4.36 -33.11
C LEU A 112 -9.16 -4.90 -34.54
N LYS A 113 -9.04 -4.02 -35.55
CA LYS A 113 -8.97 -4.40 -36.97
C LYS A 113 -7.81 -5.35 -37.23
N GLU A 114 -6.61 -4.95 -36.82
CA GLU A 114 -5.40 -5.76 -36.96
C GLU A 114 -5.50 -7.07 -36.17
N ALA A 115 -5.98 -7.05 -34.92
CA ALA A 115 -6.17 -8.28 -34.14
C ALA A 115 -7.11 -9.29 -34.83
N LYS A 116 -8.16 -8.79 -35.51
CA LYS A 116 -9.07 -9.61 -36.34
C LYS A 116 -8.38 -10.14 -37.59
N GLU A 117 -7.61 -9.31 -38.29
CA GLU A 117 -6.84 -9.70 -39.48
C GLU A 117 -5.76 -10.76 -39.14
N ASN A 118 -5.05 -10.58 -38.01
CA ASN A 118 -4.08 -11.53 -37.48
C ASN A 118 -4.73 -12.85 -37.02
N ALA A 119 -5.90 -12.80 -36.37
CA ALA A 119 -6.64 -14.01 -35.99
C ALA A 119 -7.15 -14.78 -37.23
N ALA A 120 -7.63 -14.07 -38.26
CA ALA A 120 -8.01 -14.67 -39.53
C ALA A 120 -6.79 -15.28 -40.25
N ALA A 121 -5.66 -14.57 -40.30
CA ALA A 121 -4.41 -15.08 -40.85
C ALA A 121 -3.93 -16.35 -40.11
N GLN A 122 -3.99 -16.38 -38.78
CA GLN A 122 -3.63 -17.57 -37.99
C GLN A 122 -4.58 -18.77 -38.20
N GLN A 123 -5.85 -18.54 -38.55
CA GLN A 123 -6.78 -19.61 -38.95
C GLN A 123 -6.57 -20.08 -40.40
N ILE A 124 -6.06 -19.21 -41.28
CA ILE A 124 -5.79 -19.51 -42.69
C ILE A 124 -4.39 -20.11 -42.89
N GLN A 125 -3.41 -19.80 -42.03
CA GLN A 125 -2.03 -20.30 -42.14
C GLN A 125 -1.92 -21.84 -42.19
N PRO A 126 -2.67 -22.62 -41.37
CA PRO A 126 -2.69 -24.08 -41.46
C PRO A 126 -3.27 -24.60 -42.78
N LEU A 127 -4.24 -23.89 -43.37
CA LEU A 127 -4.82 -24.21 -44.68
C LEU A 127 -3.87 -23.86 -45.82
N LEU A 128 -3.16 -22.73 -45.74
CA LEU A 128 -2.13 -22.34 -46.70
C LEU A 128 -0.89 -23.26 -46.64
N ASN A 129 -0.51 -23.73 -45.46
CA ASN A 129 0.56 -24.73 -45.32
C ASN A 129 0.11 -26.06 -45.94
N LYS A 130 -1.09 -26.57 -45.60
CA LYS A 130 -1.67 -27.75 -46.29
C LYS A 130 -1.77 -27.59 -47.81
N LEU A 131 -2.05 -26.40 -48.33
CA LEU A 131 -2.06 -26.12 -49.77
C LEU A 131 -0.64 -26.04 -50.40
N LYS A 132 0.38 -25.72 -49.61
CA LYS A 132 1.79 -25.79 -50.04
C LYS A 132 2.33 -27.21 -49.98
N ASP A 133 1.96 -27.96 -48.95
CA ASP A 133 2.32 -29.37 -48.78
C ASP A 133 1.65 -30.22 -49.87
N ALA A 134 0.35 -30.02 -50.13
CA ALA A 134 -0.34 -30.65 -51.27
C ALA A 134 0.21 -30.23 -52.64
N LYS A 135 0.77 -29.01 -52.78
CA LYS A 135 1.48 -28.60 -54.00
C LYS A 135 2.87 -29.23 -54.12
N LYS A 136 3.56 -29.52 -53.01
CA LYS A 136 4.78 -30.31 -53.01
C LYS A 136 4.50 -31.77 -53.35
N GLU A 137 3.52 -32.39 -52.71
CA GLU A 137 3.09 -33.77 -53.01
C GLU A 137 2.67 -33.90 -54.49
N ALA A 138 2.00 -32.89 -55.07
CA ALA A 138 1.64 -32.85 -56.48
C ALA A 138 2.81 -32.55 -57.45
N GLN A 139 3.93 -32.01 -56.96
CA GLN A 139 5.16 -31.85 -57.75
C GLN A 139 6.06 -33.10 -57.64
N GLU A 140 6.13 -33.72 -56.47
CA GLU A 140 6.87 -34.97 -56.23
C GLU A 140 6.18 -36.19 -56.89
N THR A 141 4.87 -36.13 -57.17
CA THR A 141 4.17 -37.16 -57.98
C THR A 141 4.19 -36.93 -59.49
N GLN A 142 4.95 -35.96 -60.01
CA GLN A 142 5.15 -35.76 -61.46
C GLN A 142 6.56 -36.11 -61.99
N GLU A 143 7.52 -36.51 -61.14
CA GLU A 143 8.83 -36.99 -61.61
C GLU A 143 8.95 -38.53 -61.74
N GLU A 144 7.97 -39.30 -61.23
CA GLU A 144 7.91 -40.76 -61.42
C GLU A 144 6.70 -41.19 -62.27
N HIS A 145 6.76 -40.93 -63.59
CA HIS A 145 6.32 -41.88 -64.65
C HIS A 145 6.42 -41.24 -66.06
N LEU A 146 7.61 -41.33 -66.68
CA LEU A 146 7.76 -41.24 -68.13
C LEU A 146 8.73 -42.31 -68.63
N ASN A 147 8.21 -43.42 -69.15
CA ASN A 147 8.90 -44.19 -70.19
C ASN A 147 7.92 -45.02 -71.03
N SER A 148 8.18 -45.11 -72.34
CA SER A 148 7.23 -45.50 -73.41
C SER A 148 6.00 -44.57 -73.55
N GLY A 149 5.51 -44.24 -74.75
CA GLY A 149 6.06 -44.49 -76.09
C GLY A 149 5.02 -44.20 -77.19
N ASN A 150 5.44 -43.45 -78.21
CA ASN A 150 4.77 -43.20 -79.50
C ASN A 150 3.52 -42.29 -79.56
N GLU A 151 3.66 -41.24 -80.38
CA GLU A 151 2.77 -40.75 -81.45
C GLU A 151 1.25 -41.05 -81.36
N GLU A 152 0.41 -40.01 -81.27
CA GLU A 152 -0.37 -39.54 -82.44
C GLU A 152 -1.14 -38.20 -82.20
N GLN A 153 -1.70 -37.71 -83.30
CA GLN A 153 -2.22 -36.39 -83.68
C GLN A 153 -3.56 -35.88 -83.07
N ILE A 154 -3.79 -34.56 -83.27
CA ILE A 154 -5.08 -33.86 -83.59
C ILE A 154 -6.08 -33.49 -82.44
N ASP A 155 -6.07 -32.18 -82.13
CA ASP A 155 -7.15 -31.18 -82.31
C ASP A 155 -8.50 -31.19 -81.50
N SER A 156 -9.09 -29.99 -81.44
CA SER A 156 -10.48 -29.59 -81.13
C SER A 156 -11.00 -29.39 -79.68
N GLU A 157 -11.46 -28.15 -79.44
CA GLU A 157 -12.53 -27.74 -78.51
C GLU A 157 -13.93 -28.28 -78.95
N PRO A 158 -15.05 -28.02 -78.22
CA PRO A 158 -15.30 -28.05 -76.77
C PRO A 158 -16.63 -28.83 -76.45
N ASN A 159 -17.21 -28.57 -75.26
CA ASN A 159 -18.65 -28.23 -75.05
C ASN A 159 -19.53 -29.14 -74.15
N SER A 160 -20.32 -28.47 -73.31
CA SER A 160 -21.72 -28.76 -72.96
C SER A 160 -22.10 -29.56 -71.67
N LYS A 161 -22.80 -28.82 -70.79
CA LYS A 161 -24.21 -29.00 -70.36
C LYS A 161 -24.64 -29.97 -69.23
N HIS A 162 -25.58 -29.42 -68.44
CA HIS A 162 -26.74 -30.04 -67.76
C HIS A 162 -26.48 -30.91 -66.50
N SER A 163 -27.37 -30.94 -65.49
CA SER A 163 -28.63 -30.18 -65.21
C SER A 163 -29.21 -30.51 -63.82
N SER A 164 -30.02 -29.59 -63.22
CA SER A 164 -31.23 -29.82 -62.36
C SER A 164 -31.09 -30.71 -61.07
N SER A 165 -31.88 -30.67 -59.99
CA SER A 165 -33.08 -29.95 -59.46
C SER A 165 -33.17 -30.29 -57.92
N ASP A 166 -34.11 -29.89 -57.05
CA ASP A 166 -35.36 -29.13 -57.18
C ASP A 166 -35.78 -28.42 -55.85
N SER A 167 -35.92 -27.10 -55.90
CA SER A 167 -37.08 -26.30 -55.44
C SER A 167 -37.89 -26.60 -54.15
N ARG A 168 -38.21 -25.50 -53.43
CA ARG A 168 -39.56 -25.15 -52.88
C ARG A 168 -39.59 -23.68 -52.45
N LYS A 169 -40.78 -23.07 -52.43
CA LYS A 169 -41.06 -21.61 -52.38
C LYS A 169 -42.11 -21.26 -51.29
N SER A 170 -42.42 -19.96 -51.17
CA SER A 170 -43.63 -19.33 -50.54
C SER A 170 -43.56 -19.07 -49.03
N GLU A 171 -44.10 -17.96 -48.46
CA GLU A 171 -44.69 -16.74 -49.07
C GLU A 171 -44.73 -15.51 -48.12
N ASP A 172 -45.05 -14.35 -48.71
CA ASP A 172 -45.11 -12.97 -48.19
C ASP A 172 -45.90 -12.68 -46.88
N SER A 173 -45.54 -11.61 -46.13
CA SER A 173 -46.14 -10.27 -46.37
C SER A 173 -46.00 -9.19 -45.25
N LYS A 174 -45.87 -7.93 -45.72
CA LYS A 174 -46.33 -6.63 -45.18
C LYS A 174 -45.54 -5.83 -44.13
N GLU A 175 -45.45 -4.53 -44.45
CA GLU A 175 -44.93 -3.42 -43.66
C GLU A 175 -45.92 -2.91 -42.59
N SER A 176 -45.38 -2.24 -41.58
CA SER A 176 -46.06 -1.10 -40.94
C SER A 176 -45.04 -0.08 -40.40
N LYS A 177 -45.06 1.14 -40.94
CA LYS A 177 -44.37 2.30 -40.33
C LYS A 177 -45.25 2.91 -39.24
N GLN A 178 -44.66 3.34 -38.14
CA GLN A 178 -45.16 4.44 -37.31
C GLN A 178 -43.99 5.32 -36.87
N GLU A 179 -44.25 6.63 -36.76
CA GLU A 179 -43.26 7.67 -36.54
C GLU A 179 -43.08 8.00 -35.05
N GLU A 180 -41.82 8.29 -34.73
CA GLU A 180 -41.24 9.08 -33.63
C GLU A 180 -42.08 9.57 -32.43
N THR A 181 -41.47 9.47 -31.25
CA THR A 181 -41.13 10.70 -30.50
C THR A 181 -39.84 10.47 -29.68
N PRO A 182 -38.80 11.32 -29.80
CA PRO A 182 -37.53 11.10 -29.11
C PRO A 182 -37.51 11.75 -27.72
N GLN A 183 -37.05 10.99 -26.71
CA GLN A 183 -36.62 11.52 -25.43
C GLN A 183 -35.21 10.99 -25.16
N GLY A 184 -34.25 11.90 -24.96
CA GLY A 184 -32.82 11.59 -25.13
C GLY A 184 -32.20 10.88 -23.94
N ASP A 185 -31.99 9.58 -24.07
CA ASP A 185 -30.96 8.84 -23.33
C ASP A 185 -29.66 8.84 -24.15
N ASN A 186 -28.61 9.49 -23.64
CA ASN A 186 -27.26 9.33 -24.16
C ASN A 186 -26.71 7.99 -23.66
N ASP A 187 -26.96 6.93 -24.41
CA ASP A 187 -26.59 5.55 -24.06
C ASP A 187 -25.15 5.21 -24.45
N ALA A 188 -24.36 4.72 -23.50
CA ALA A 188 -22.96 4.35 -23.74
C ALA A 188 -22.77 3.05 -24.55
N GLY A 189 -23.85 2.44 -25.04
CA GLY A 189 -23.79 1.62 -26.26
C GLY A 189 -23.06 2.32 -27.41
N ASP A 190 -23.03 3.66 -27.41
CA ASP A 190 -22.22 4.46 -28.33
C ASP A 190 -20.72 4.18 -28.25
N VAL A 191 -20.06 3.89 -27.11
CA VAL A 191 -18.58 3.74 -27.11
C VAL A 191 -18.09 2.53 -27.92
N LEU A 192 -18.80 1.39 -27.87
CA LEU A 192 -18.46 0.24 -28.72
C LEU A 192 -18.83 0.46 -30.19
N LYS A 193 -19.88 1.23 -30.43
CA LYS A 193 -20.37 1.60 -31.77
C LYS A 193 -19.45 2.61 -32.45
N ASP A 194 -19.00 3.65 -31.73
CA ASP A 194 -17.97 4.61 -32.13
C ASP A 194 -16.69 3.87 -32.58
N ILE A 195 -16.22 2.92 -31.77
CA ILE A 195 -15.08 2.07 -32.12
C ILE A 195 -15.39 1.25 -33.39
N ALA A 196 -16.56 0.61 -33.48
CA ALA A 196 -16.93 -0.23 -34.62
C ALA A 196 -17.06 0.56 -35.93
N ASP A 197 -17.64 1.76 -35.90
CA ASP A 197 -17.83 2.66 -37.05
C ASP A 197 -16.50 3.24 -37.55
N LEU A 198 -15.48 3.30 -36.69
CA LEU A 198 -14.12 3.70 -37.04
C LEU A 198 -13.26 2.57 -37.61
N ILE A 199 -13.55 1.28 -37.32
CA ILE A 199 -12.75 0.12 -37.81
C ILE A 199 -12.46 0.17 -39.32
N PRO A 200 -13.41 0.51 -40.23
CA PRO A 200 -13.12 0.56 -41.65
C PRO A 200 -12.08 1.62 -42.04
N LYS A 201 -12.04 2.74 -41.31
CA LYS A 201 -11.28 3.96 -41.64
C LYS A 201 -9.98 4.12 -40.83
N ALA A 202 -9.86 3.46 -39.68
CA ALA A 202 -8.75 3.63 -38.77
C ALA A 202 -7.40 3.23 -39.39
N GLY A 203 -6.42 4.13 -39.34
CA GLY A 203 -5.14 4.01 -40.04
C GLY A 203 -3.90 3.81 -39.15
N ALA A 204 -4.00 4.05 -37.83
CA ALA A 204 -2.86 3.98 -36.92
C ALA A 204 -3.22 3.22 -35.63
N GLN A 205 -2.38 2.27 -35.25
CA GLN A 205 -2.59 1.41 -34.07
C GLN A 205 -2.42 2.16 -32.73
N LEU A 206 -2.89 1.52 -31.67
CA LEU A 206 -2.60 1.94 -30.31
C LEU A 206 -1.11 1.68 -29.98
N SER A 207 -0.41 2.69 -29.46
CA SER A 207 0.98 2.53 -29.05
C SER A 207 1.10 1.61 -27.83
N GLU A 208 2.19 0.87 -27.74
CA GLU A 208 2.58 0.16 -26.53
C GLU A 208 3.12 1.12 -25.47
N LYS A 209 3.66 2.31 -25.80
CA LYS A 209 4.30 3.24 -24.84
C LYS A 209 3.39 4.40 -24.40
N TRP A 210 3.19 4.54 -23.10
CA TRP A 210 2.23 5.48 -22.49
C TRP A 210 2.81 6.23 -21.31
N VAL A 211 2.50 7.53 -21.24
CA VAL A 211 2.95 8.40 -20.15
C VAL A 211 1.75 9.10 -19.49
N TYR A 212 1.58 8.94 -18.18
CA TYR A 212 0.59 9.70 -17.40
C TYR A 212 1.31 10.78 -16.59
N ILE A 213 0.85 12.04 -16.68
CA ILE A 213 1.48 13.17 -15.99
C ILE A 213 0.56 13.69 -14.88
N VAL A 214 1.06 13.69 -13.65
CA VAL A 214 0.42 14.34 -12.49
C VAL A 214 1.22 15.60 -12.13
N ASP A 215 0.58 16.77 -12.02
CA ASP A 215 1.18 17.96 -11.39
C ASP A 215 0.52 18.15 -10.03
N SER A 216 1.28 17.95 -8.95
CA SER A 216 0.79 18.07 -7.58
C SER A 216 0.53 19.52 -7.12
N GLY A 217 0.74 20.50 -8.01
CA GLY A 217 0.65 21.92 -7.68
C GLY A 217 1.96 22.47 -7.12
N GLY A 218 1.95 23.78 -6.83
CA GLY A 218 3.13 24.51 -6.36
C GLY A 218 3.13 24.86 -4.88
N GLN A 219 2.05 24.65 -4.15
CA GLN A 219 1.85 25.15 -2.80
C GLN A 219 2.46 24.17 -1.77
N PRO A 220 3.05 24.66 -0.64
CA PRO A 220 3.66 23.78 0.36
C PRO A 220 2.68 22.78 0.96
N ALA A 221 1.42 23.19 1.15
CA ALA A 221 0.38 22.31 1.67
C ALA A 221 0.08 21.10 0.75
N PHE A 222 -0.09 21.33 -0.57
CA PHE A 222 -0.28 20.21 -1.52
C PHE A 222 0.97 19.35 -1.69
N GLN A 223 2.15 19.95 -1.50
CA GLN A 223 3.42 19.24 -1.38
C GLN A 223 3.50 18.32 -0.15
N GLU A 224 2.82 18.64 0.95
CA GLU A 224 2.75 17.76 2.14
C GLU A 224 1.60 16.75 2.04
N LEU A 225 0.54 17.09 1.31
CA LEU A 225 -0.51 16.14 0.86
C LEU A 225 -0.04 15.25 -0.31
N LEU A 226 1.22 15.33 -0.72
CA LEU A 226 1.76 14.63 -1.89
C LEU A 226 1.68 13.08 -1.85
N PRO A 227 1.80 12.40 -0.69
CA PRO A 227 1.61 10.94 -0.61
C PRO A 227 0.25 10.46 -1.15
N LEU A 228 -0.76 11.33 -1.19
CA LEU A 228 -2.09 11.02 -1.72
C LEU A 228 -2.11 10.89 -3.25
N PHE A 229 -1.33 11.74 -3.93
CA PHE A 229 -1.33 11.88 -5.39
C PHE A 229 -0.17 11.15 -6.05
N THR A 230 0.89 10.86 -5.30
CA THR A 230 2.04 10.09 -5.80
C THR A 230 1.92 8.60 -5.49
N ARG A 231 2.58 7.80 -6.31
CA ARG A 231 2.68 6.35 -6.21
C ARG A 231 4.14 5.97 -6.52
N ALA A 232 4.69 4.97 -5.83
CA ALA A 232 6.06 4.51 -6.05
C ALA A 232 6.27 3.97 -7.47
N ALA A 233 7.53 3.97 -7.95
CA ALA A 233 7.90 3.78 -9.35
C ALA A 233 7.26 4.84 -10.26
N THR A 234 7.65 6.08 -10.00
CA THR A 234 7.29 7.29 -10.76
C THR A 234 8.56 8.08 -11.11
N LEU A 235 8.57 8.70 -12.29
CA LEU A 235 9.59 9.66 -12.71
C LEU A 235 9.23 11.06 -12.19
N ASN A 236 9.97 11.55 -11.20
CA ASN A 236 9.77 12.88 -10.64
C ASN A 236 10.51 13.91 -11.50
N VAL A 237 9.78 14.79 -12.19
CA VAL A 237 10.33 15.91 -12.95
C VAL A 237 10.42 17.11 -12.02
N ILE A 238 11.60 17.33 -11.45
CA ILE A 238 11.88 18.38 -10.48
C ILE A 238 12.23 19.66 -11.21
N THR A 239 11.33 20.64 -11.18
CA THR A 239 11.59 21.97 -11.73
C THR A 239 12.23 22.89 -10.69
N LEU A 240 13.40 23.42 -11.03
CA LEU A 240 14.13 24.40 -10.24
C LEU A 240 14.23 25.71 -11.01
N ASP A 241 14.16 26.85 -10.32
CA ASP A 241 14.46 28.16 -10.91
C ASP A 241 15.97 28.39 -10.78
N ILE A 242 16.74 27.98 -11.80
CA ILE A 242 18.21 28.08 -11.79
C ILE A 242 18.71 29.50 -12.06
N SER A 243 17.82 30.49 -12.21
CA SER A 243 18.23 31.89 -12.16
C SER A 243 18.55 32.35 -10.73
N LYS A 244 18.14 31.58 -9.71
CA LYS A 244 18.34 31.85 -8.28
C LYS A 244 19.42 30.94 -7.68
N ASP A 245 20.10 31.44 -6.64
CA ASP A 245 21.05 30.62 -5.88
C ASP A 245 20.34 29.42 -5.22
N LEU A 246 21.04 28.29 -5.08
CA LEU A 246 20.47 27.05 -4.53
C LEU A 246 19.86 27.20 -3.14
N ASP A 247 20.39 28.16 -2.35
CA ASP A 247 20.01 28.46 -0.98
C ASP A 247 19.34 29.84 -0.84
N GLU A 248 18.99 30.49 -1.97
CA GLU A 248 18.17 31.70 -1.99
C GLU A 248 16.78 31.41 -1.43
N LYS A 249 16.31 32.27 -0.52
CA LYS A 249 15.00 32.14 0.11
C LYS A 249 13.95 32.87 -0.70
N PHE A 250 12.86 32.18 -1.01
CA PHE A 250 11.70 32.76 -1.68
C PHE A 250 10.41 32.44 -0.92
N GLU A 251 9.48 33.39 -0.91
CA GLU A 251 8.13 33.22 -0.39
C GLU A 251 7.24 32.48 -1.40
N PHE A 252 6.23 31.76 -0.91
CA PHE A 252 5.21 31.17 -1.78
C PHE A 252 4.07 32.15 -1.95
N MET A 253 3.53 32.20 -3.15
CA MET A 253 2.25 32.86 -3.40
C MET A 253 1.19 31.77 -3.52
N TYR A 254 0.24 31.76 -2.60
CA TYR A 254 -1.02 31.08 -2.79
C TYR A 254 -1.74 31.72 -3.96
N ARG A 255 -2.24 30.92 -4.91
CA ARG A 255 -3.00 31.44 -6.05
C ARG A 255 -4.37 30.80 -6.08
N PHE A 256 -5.41 31.63 -6.15
CA PHE A 256 -6.79 31.19 -6.25
C PHE A 256 -7.57 32.17 -7.13
N ASP A 257 -8.37 31.66 -8.06
CA ASP A 257 -9.17 32.47 -9.00
C ASP A 257 -8.36 33.64 -9.60
N GLY A 258 -7.19 33.30 -10.16
CA GLY A 258 -6.24 34.24 -10.76
C GLY A 258 -5.49 35.18 -9.79
N GLN A 259 -5.99 35.38 -8.56
CA GLN A 259 -5.47 36.28 -7.52
C GLN A 259 -4.33 35.62 -6.72
N ASN A 260 -3.35 36.43 -6.31
CA ASN A 260 -2.17 35.97 -5.55
C ASN A 260 -2.24 36.48 -4.10
N PHE A 261 -1.94 35.60 -3.14
CA PHE A 261 -1.88 35.89 -1.70
C PHE A 261 -0.55 35.36 -1.14
N PRO A 262 0.21 36.11 -0.33
CA PRO A 262 1.48 35.64 0.20
C PRO A 262 1.25 34.56 1.28
N CYS A 263 1.87 33.39 1.12
CA CYS A 263 1.91 32.37 2.16
C CYS A 263 2.89 32.77 3.27
N ASP A 264 2.57 32.41 4.52
CA ASP A 264 3.46 32.31 5.70
C ASP A 264 4.79 33.10 5.63
N ARG A 265 4.79 34.34 6.15
CA ARG A 265 5.95 35.26 6.19
C ARG A 265 7.20 34.74 6.95
N GLY A 266 7.17 33.52 7.49
CA GLY A 266 8.31 32.87 8.13
C GLY A 266 8.96 31.73 7.31
N MET A 267 8.31 31.25 6.24
CA MET A 267 8.63 29.95 5.64
C MET A 267 9.82 30.03 4.65
N LYS A 268 10.97 29.46 5.06
CA LYS A 268 12.26 29.58 4.33
C LYS A 268 12.49 28.39 3.40
N HIS A 269 11.94 28.44 2.19
CA HIS A 269 12.23 27.46 1.13
C HIS A 269 13.35 27.89 0.20
N THR A 270 14.01 26.93 -0.43
CA THR A 270 15.10 27.14 -1.39
C THR A 270 15.05 26.04 -2.46
N ASN A 271 15.72 26.23 -3.61
CA ASN A 271 15.85 25.20 -4.65
C ASN A 271 16.45 23.90 -4.06
N ARG A 272 17.48 24.02 -3.21
CA ARG A 272 18.12 22.90 -2.52
C ARG A 272 17.15 22.12 -1.63
N LYS A 273 16.25 22.81 -0.91
CA LYS A 273 15.25 22.14 -0.05
C LYS A 273 14.25 21.32 -0.87
N VAL A 274 13.74 21.88 -1.96
CA VAL A 274 12.77 21.20 -2.83
C VAL A 274 13.40 19.95 -3.47
N PHE A 275 14.58 20.09 -4.09
CA PHE A 275 15.30 18.98 -4.70
C PHE A 275 15.49 17.82 -3.70
N ASN A 276 16.12 18.11 -2.56
CA ASN A 276 16.45 17.10 -1.54
C ASN A 276 15.20 16.42 -0.95
N SER A 277 14.11 17.17 -0.72
CA SER A 277 12.86 16.59 -0.21
C SER A 277 12.25 15.60 -1.21
N VAL A 278 12.18 15.95 -2.49
CA VAL A 278 11.63 15.05 -3.53
C VAL A 278 12.49 13.80 -3.70
N VAL A 279 13.81 13.95 -3.88
CA VAL A 279 14.70 12.79 -4.12
C VAL A 279 14.79 11.85 -2.93
N SER A 280 14.66 12.38 -1.70
CA SER A 280 14.60 11.58 -0.47
C SER A 280 13.26 10.85 -0.31
N SER A 281 12.16 11.49 -0.71
CA SER A 281 10.84 10.85 -0.71
C SER A 281 10.78 9.71 -1.74
N ALA A 282 11.32 9.95 -2.94
CA ALA A 282 11.46 8.95 -4.00
C ALA A 282 12.41 7.79 -3.63
N SER A 283 13.32 7.96 -2.66
CA SER A 283 14.27 6.92 -2.26
C SER A 283 13.78 5.96 -1.16
N VAL A 284 12.64 6.27 -0.53
CA VAL A 284 12.01 5.45 0.53
C VAL A 284 10.57 4.99 0.20
N GLN A 285 10.09 5.29 -1.00
CA GLN A 285 8.77 4.89 -1.49
C GLN A 285 8.71 3.36 -1.73
N LYS A 286 7.94 2.64 -0.91
CA LYS A 286 7.65 1.19 -1.07
C LYS A 286 7.12 0.89 -2.49
N PRO A 287 7.62 -0.13 -3.20
CA PRO A 287 6.99 -0.66 -4.41
C PRO A 287 5.49 -0.94 -4.19
N ILE A 288 4.69 -0.69 -5.23
CA ILE A 288 3.24 -0.94 -5.20
C ILE A 288 2.95 -2.19 -6.03
N ASP A 289 2.12 -3.07 -5.48
CA ASP A 289 1.60 -4.19 -6.24
C ASP A 289 0.55 -3.70 -7.24
N ILE A 290 0.85 -3.82 -8.53
CA ILE A 290 -0.03 -3.38 -9.62
C ILE A 290 -0.56 -4.63 -10.34
N PRO A 291 -1.89 -4.80 -10.48
CA PRO A 291 -2.47 -5.90 -11.24
C PRO A 291 -1.93 -5.98 -12.67
N PHE A 292 -1.81 -7.22 -13.19
CA PHE A 292 -1.37 -7.52 -14.56
C PHE A 292 0.09 -7.18 -14.91
N VAL A 293 0.94 -6.86 -13.93
CA VAL A 293 2.37 -6.58 -14.16
C VAL A 293 3.19 -7.83 -14.40
N LYS A 294 4.09 -7.77 -15.39
CA LYS A 294 5.18 -8.75 -15.61
C LYS A 294 6.49 -8.36 -14.94
N HIS A 295 6.79 -7.06 -14.91
CA HIS A 295 7.99 -6.52 -14.26
C HIS A 295 7.62 -5.30 -13.40
N GLN A 296 7.71 -5.44 -12.07
CA GLN A 296 7.52 -4.31 -11.15
C GLN A 296 8.81 -3.49 -11.06
N PRO A 297 8.78 -2.18 -11.40
CA PRO A 297 9.94 -1.34 -11.25
C PRO A 297 10.21 -1.10 -9.76
N LYS A 298 11.47 -1.23 -9.36
CA LYS A 298 11.84 -1.32 -7.94
C LYS A 298 11.80 0.02 -7.21
N HIS A 299 12.06 1.12 -7.92
CA HIS A 299 12.34 2.41 -7.31
C HIS A 299 11.82 3.57 -8.16
N SER A 300 11.49 4.70 -7.53
CA SER A 300 11.23 5.96 -8.22
C SER A 300 12.54 6.64 -8.63
N MET A 301 12.53 7.34 -9.77
CA MET A 301 13.67 8.13 -10.28
C MET A 301 13.33 9.63 -10.29
N SER A 302 14.36 10.47 -10.46
CA SER A 302 14.23 11.93 -10.52
C SER A 302 15.01 12.53 -11.69
N PHE A 303 14.34 13.33 -12.50
CA PHE A 303 14.90 14.12 -13.59
C PHE A 303 14.82 15.60 -13.21
N VAL A 304 15.95 16.32 -13.18
CA VAL A 304 16.00 17.71 -12.72
C VAL A 304 16.02 18.67 -13.91
N LEU A 305 14.99 19.51 -14.02
CA LEU A 305 14.82 20.49 -15.07
C LEU A 305 15.08 21.91 -14.52
N GLY A 306 16.21 22.49 -14.90
CA GLY A 306 16.60 23.85 -14.54
C GLY A 306 15.93 24.87 -15.46
N THR A 307 14.85 25.48 -14.99
CA THR A 307 14.07 26.51 -15.69
C THR A 307 14.68 27.90 -15.53
N HIS A 308 14.21 28.89 -16.33
CA HIS A 308 14.74 30.26 -16.35
C HIS A 308 16.22 30.33 -16.78
N TYR A 309 16.67 29.38 -17.61
CA TYR A 309 18.04 29.35 -18.10
C TYR A 309 18.39 30.56 -18.99
N ASP A 310 17.40 31.10 -19.69
CA ASP A 310 17.45 32.40 -20.38
C ASP A 310 17.86 33.53 -19.43
N VAL A 311 17.19 33.66 -18.28
CA VAL A 311 17.53 34.65 -17.24
C VAL A 311 18.93 34.41 -16.67
N LEU A 312 19.35 33.13 -16.51
CA LEU A 312 20.71 32.81 -16.06
C LEU A 312 21.79 33.21 -17.09
N ILE A 313 21.50 33.02 -18.39
CA ILE A 313 22.35 33.48 -19.50
C ILE A 313 22.46 35.01 -19.48
N GLU A 314 21.34 35.74 -19.30
CA GLU A 314 21.33 37.20 -19.19
C GLU A 314 22.13 37.70 -17.99
N LYS A 315 21.96 37.10 -16.80
CA LYS A 315 22.78 37.38 -15.60
C LYS A 315 24.27 37.16 -15.87
N ASN A 316 24.62 36.15 -16.65
CA ASN A 316 25.98 35.86 -17.12
C ASN A 316 26.42 36.71 -18.35
N LYS A 317 25.82 37.90 -18.55
CA LYS A 317 26.16 38.84 -19.64
C LYS A 317 26.04 38.20 -21.03
N ASN A 318 25.03 37.36 -21.21
CA ASN A 318 24.76 36.54 -22.40
C ASN A 318 25.84 35.47 -22.73
N ASN A 319 26.73 35.14 -21.79
CA ASN A 319 27.72 34.07 -21.96
C ASN A 319 27.13 32.70 -21.59
N LYS A 320 26.74 31.92 -22.62
CA LYS A 320 26.21 30.56 -22.47
C LYS A 320 27.18 29.59 -21.79
N GLU A 321 28.49 29.70 -22.00
CA GLU A 321 29.46 28.78 -21.37
C GLU A 321 29.67 29.09 -19.88
N ALA A 322 29.62 30.37 -19.49
CA ALA A 322 29.60 30.75 -18.08
C ALA A 322 28.35 30.22 -17.37
N ALA A 323 27.16 30.41 -17.98
CA ALA A 323 25.91 29.87 -17.45
C ALA A 323 25.92 28.33 -17.36
N LYS A 324 26.53 27.61 -18.32
CA LYS A 324 26.74 26.14 -18.21
C LYS A 324 27.64 25.75 -17.05
N ALA A 325 28.74 26.49 -16.83
CA ALA A 325 29.65 26.23 -15.72
C ALA A 325 28.97 26.46 -14.36
N GLU A 326 28.09 27.45 -14.26
CA GLU A 326 27.27 27.70 -13.08
C GLU A 326 26.26 26.57 -12.82
N VAL A 327 25.57 26.08 -13.86
CA VAL A 327 24.67 24.91 -13.76
C VAL A 327 25.41 23.62 -13.39
N ALA A 328 26.64 23.44 -13.87
CA ALA A 328 27.49 22.32 -13.48
C ALA A 328 27.86 22.41 -11.98
N LYS A 329 28.29 23.59 -11.52
CA LYS A 329 28.55 23.84 -10.09
C LYS A 329 27.30 23.60 -9.23
N MET A 330 26.13 24.09 -9.65
CA MET A 330 24.86 23.82 -8.96
C MET A 330 24.55 22.31 -8.90
N SER A 331 24.84 21.56 -9.97
CA SER A 331 24.66 20.11 -9.98
C SER A 331 25.58 19.40 -8.99
N ASP A 332 26.87 19.76 -8.95
CA ASP A 332 27.83 19.21 -7.99
C ASP A 332 27.44 19.56 -6.55
N ASP A 333 27.05 20.83 -6.30
CA ASP A 333 26.59 21.31 -4.99
C ASP A 333 25.31 20.60 -4.53
N LEU A 334 24.38 20.26 -5.43
CA LEU A 334 23.19 19.45 -5.09
C LEU A 334 23.56 17.99 -4.78
N MET A 335 24.34 17.34 -5.65
CA MET A 335 24.72 15.93 -5.48
C MET A 335 25.64 15.71 -4.28
N SER A 336 26.41 16.72 -3.85
CA SER A 336 27.23 16.65 -2.62
C SER A 336 26.40 16.38 -1.34
N ALA A 337 25.11 16.73 -1.35
CA ALA A 337 24.20 16.48 -0.22
C ALA A 337 23.66 15.04 -0.20
N VAL A 338 23.57 14.37 -1.35
CA VAL A 338 22.95 13.05 -1.56
C VAL A 338 23.76 12.15 -2.52
N PRO A 339 25.09 11.97 -2.32
CA PRO A 339 25.95 11.31 -3.31
C PRO A 339 25.65 9.82 -3.51
N HIS A 340 24.91 9.20 -2.58
CA HIS A 340 24.44 7.82 -2.70
C HIS A 340 23.28 7.67 -3.71
N LEU A 341 22.49 8.74 -3.93
CA LEU A 341 21.31 8.71 -4.82
C LEU A 341 21.64 8.83 -6.31
N THR A 342 22.92 8.81 -6.73
CA THR A 342 23.34 8.96 -8.14
C THR A 342 22.64 7.97 -9.10
N LYS A 343 22.26 6.77 -8.63
CA LYS A 343 21.47 5.82 -9.46
C LYS A 343 20.02 6.28 -9.69
N ARG A 344 19.41 6.94 -8.70
CA ARG A 344 18.04 7.51 -8.81
C ARG A 344 18.00 8.87 -9.49
N ILE A 345 19.17 9.51 -9.67
CA ILE A 345 19.34 10.83 -10.30
C ILE A 345 20.45 10.76 -11.38
N PRO A 346 20.21 10.07 -12.52
CA PRO A 346 21.17 9.98 -13.61
C PRO A 346 21.65 11.35 -14.13
N SER A 347 22.92 11.45 -14.48
CA SER A 347 23.45 12.62 -15.18
C SER A 347 22.82 12.77 -16.57
N VAL A 348 22.33 13.97 -16.86
CA VAL A 348 21.61 14.29 -18.10
C VAL A 348 22.53 14.78 -19.22
N HIS A 349 23.69 15.35 -18.87
CA HIS A 349 24.72 15.76 -19.82
C HIS A 349 26.10 15.84 -19.15
N LYS A 350 27.07 15.06 -19.66
CA LYS A 350 28.40 14.83 -19.04
C LYS A 350 28.25 14.35 -17.59
N THR A 351 28.46 15.24 -16.62
CA THR A 351 28.33 14.99 -15.17
C THR A 351 27.15 15.75 -14.54
N SER A 352 26.55 16.72 -15.26
CA SER A 352 25.43 17.53 -14.75
C SER A 352 24.19 16.68 -14.53
N VAL A 353 23.53 16.86 -13.38
CA VAL A 353 22.19 16.28 -13.10
C VAL A 353 21.07 17.25 -13.46
N ILE A 354 21.35 18.54 -13.53
CA ILE A 354 20.40 19.56 -13.98
C ILE A 354 20.42 19.62 -15.52
N TYR A 355 19.24 19.56 -16.13
CA TYR A 355 19.01 19.87 -17.55
C TYR A 355 18.56 21.34 -17.65
N PRO A 356 19.40 22.27 -18.12
CA PRO A 356 19.03 23.69 -18.22
C PRO A 356 18.14 23.97 -19.44
N VAL A 357 17.07 24.76 -19.26
CA VAL A 357 16.08 25.02 -20.30
C VAL A 357 15.40 26.40 -20.17
N ASN A 358 15.10 27.03 -21.31
CA ASN A 358 14.13 28.12 -21.40
C ASN A 358 12.75 27.53 -21.69
N THR A 359 11.84 27.53 -20.72
CA THR A 359 10.49 26.95 -20.88
C THR A 359 9.53 27.84 -21.69
N LEU A 360 9.85 29.13 -21.87
CA LEU A 360 9.10 30.11 -22.66
C LEU A 360 9.56 30.19 -24.13
N GLN A 361 10.60 29.45 -24.50
CA GLN A 361 11.14 29.39 -25.85
C GLN A 361 10.06 29.02 -26.89
N LYS A 362 9.97 29.81 -27.96
CA LYS A 362 9.04 29.65 -29.09
C LYS A 362 9.74 29.02 -30.29
N ASP A 363 10.86 29.60 -30.71
CA ASP A 363 11.70 29.07 -31.80
C ASP A 363 12.36 27.76 -31.37
N GLU A 364 12.47 26.76 -32.25
CA GLU A 364 13.07 25.43 -31.93
C GLU A 364 12.43 24.69 -30.72
N ARG A 365 11.22 25.08 -30.28
CA ARG A 365 10.52 24.47 -29.14
C ARG A 365 10.35 22.95 -29.30
N MET A 366 9.99 22.50 -30.50
CA MET A 366 9.85 21.07 -30.83
C MET A 366 11.18 20.30 -30.70
N GLN A 367 12.31 20.91 -31.10
CA GLN A 367 13.63 20.30 -30.94
C GLN A 367 14.03 20.25 -29.46
N SER A 368 13.75 21.31 -28.71
CA SER A 368 14.00 21.36 -27.26
C SER A 368 13.18 20.30 -26.51
N SER A 369 11.90 20.17 -26.86
CA SER A 369 11.02 19.10 -26.38
C SER A 369 11.62 17.73 -26.67
N LYS A 370 11.91 17.42 -27.94
CA LYS A 370 12.51 16.15 -28.37
C LYS A 370 13.80 15.82 -27.62
N ASN A 371 14.74 16.76 -27.49
CA ASN A 371 16.00 16.54 -26.76
C ASN A 371 15.79 16.19 -25.27
N ILE A 372 14.78 16.78 -24.62
CA ILE A 372 14.41 16.47 -23.23
C ILE A 372 13.81 15.06 -23.17
N LEU A 373 12.93 14.71 -24.10
CA LEU A 373 12.29 13.40 -24.17
C LEU A 373 13.27 12.27 -24.47
N GLU A 374 14.22 12.47 -25.39
CA GLU A 374 15.39 11.59 -25.64
C GLU A 374 16.34 11.46 -24.43
N THR A 375 16.25 12.38 -23.47
CA THR A 375 16.97 12.29 -22.21
C THR A 375 16.17 11.53 -21.17
N MET A 376 14.86 11.77 -21.09
CA MET A 376 13.93 11.07 -20.20
C MET A 376 13.69 9.61 -20.59
N SER A 377 13.76 9.24 -21.87
CA SER A 377 13.60 7.86 -22.36
C SER A 377 14.68 6.90 -21.86
N LYS A 378 15.80 7.43 -21.37
CA LYS A 378 16.90 6.66 -20.71
C LYS A 378 16.54 6.19 -19.30
N PHE A 379 15.47 6.71 -18.70
CA PHE A 379 15.03 6.40 -17.33
C PHE A 379 14.13 5.15 -17.34
N THR A 380 14.66 4.03 -17.82
CA THR A 380 13.88 2.81 -18.06
C THR A 380 13.41 2.10 -16.78
N GLU A 381 14.09 2.31 -15.65
CA GLU A 381 13.73 1.69 -14.36
C GLU A 381 12.41 2.18 -13.73
N VAL A 382 11.71 3.16 -14.33
CA VAL A 382 10.36 3.59 -13.91
C VAL A 382 9.24 3.09 -14.83
N THR A 383 9.57 2.40 -15.92
CA THR A 383 8.58 1.92 -16.89
C THR A 383 8.08 0.52 -16.49
N ILE A 384 6.76 0.38 -16.45
CA ILE A 384 6.06 -0.83 -16.01
C ILE A 384 5.52 -1.57 -17.23
N GLU A 385 5.81 -2.87 -17.37
CA GLU A 385 5.16 -3.72 -18.38
C GLU A 385 3.89 -4.36 -17.83
N ILE A 386 2.73 -4.01 -18.42
CA ILE A 386 1.40 -4.52 -18.07
C ILE A 386 0.68 -5.14 -19.28
N GLU A 387 -0.07 -6.22 -19.04
CA GLU A 387 -0.96 -6.82 -20.04
C GLU A 387 -2.43 -6.47 -19.79
N VAL A 388 -2.87 -5.35 -20.35
CA VAL A 388 -4.21 -4.79 -20.14
C VAL A 388 -5.20 -5.31 -21.19
N PRO A 389 -6.42 -5.76 -20.81
CA PRO A 389 -7.50 -6.04 -21.75
C PRO A 389 -7.97 -4.78 -22.47
N VAL A 390 -8.15 -4.83 -23.80
CA VAL A 390 -8.57 -3.66 -24.61
C VAL A 390 -9.88 -3.03 -24.11
N ARG A 391 -10.79 -3.87 -23.56
CA ARG A 391 -12.05 -3.44 -22.93
C ARG A 391 -11.86 -2.46 -21.75
N CYS A 392 -10.71 -2.48 -21.07
CA CYS A 392 -10.43 -1.54 -19.98
C CYS A 392 -10.32 -0.08 -20.48
N PHE A 393 -9.84 0.14 -21.72
CA PHE A 393 -9.78 1.49 -22.31
C PHE A 393 -11.13 1.98 -22.83
N ALA A 394 -12.00 1.07 -23.28
CA ALA A 394 -13.40 1.40 -23.57
C ALA A 394 -14.16 1.74 -22.27
N PHE A 395 -13.83 1.06 -21.18
CA PHE A 395 -14.39 1.35 -19.85
C PHE A 395 -13.94 2.71 -19.31
N GLU A 396 -12.63 3.02 -19.38
CA GLU A 396 -12.06 4.36 -19.10
C GLU A 396 -12.85 5.47 -19.82
N LEU A 397 -13.08 5.33 -21.13
CA LEU A 397 -13.89 6.27 -21.91
C LEU A 397 -15.35 6.38 -21.46
N SER A 398 -15.99 5.24 -21.17
CA SER A 398 -17.39 5.21 -20.74
C SER A 398 -17.57 5.94 -19.40
N LEU A 399 -16.62 5.76 -18.48
CA LEU A 399 -16.56 6.49 -17.21
C LEU A 399 -16.37 7.99 -17.43
N GLU A 400 -15.51 8.40 -18.37
CA GLU A 400 -15.31 9.83 -18.69
C GLU A 400 -16.56 10.50 -19.27
N LYS A 401 -17.18 9.90 -20.30
CA LYS A 401 -18.45 10.40 -20.87
C LYS A 401 -19.51 10.53 -19.77
N LYS A 402 -19.62 9.54 -18.88
CA LYS A 402 -20.59 9.52 -17.76
C LYS A 402 -20.24 10.51 -16.62
N ALA A 403 -18.96 10.86 -16.47
CA ALA A 403 -18.47 11.82 -15.47
C ALA A 403 -18.46 13.27 -15.97
N GLU A 404 -18.81 13.55 -17.23
CA GLU A 404 -18.74 14.90 -17.80
C GLU A 404 -19.50 15.93 -16.96
N GLY A 405 -18.90 17.10 -16.75
CA GLY A 405 -19.42 18.18 -15.91
C GLY A 405 -19.33 17.97 -14.39
N LYS A 406 -19.37 16.72 -13.88
CA LYS A 406 -19.31 16.41 -12.43
C LYS A 406 -17.98 15.87 -11.91
N GLY A 407 -17.15 15.28 -12.78
CA GLY A 407 -15.83 14.72 -12.46
C GLY A 407 -15.83 13.34 -11.78
N PHE A 408 -16.99 12.77 -11.46
CA PHE A 408 -17.08 11.46 -10.82
C PHE A 408 -18.32 10.67 -11.28
N VAL A 409 -18.31 9.36 -11.07
CA VAL A 409 -19.50 8.51 -11.14
C VAL A 409 -19.70 7.74 -9.83
N THR A 410 -20.89 7.24 -9.59
CA THR A 410 -21.12 6.23 -8.55
C THR A 410 -20.63 4.85 -8.96
N ARG A 411 -20.38 3.98 -7.98
CA ARG A 411 -20.08 2.56 -8.21
C ARG A 411 -21.18 1.87 -9.02
N GLU A 412 -22.45 2.20 -8.77
CA GLU A 412 -23.60 1.64 -9.48
C GLU A 412 -23.60 2.06 -10.96
N GLU A 413 -23.35 3.35 -11.23
CA GLU A 413 -23.14 3.86 -12.59
C GLU A 413 -21.94 3.14 -13.25
N ALA A 414 -20.80 2.99 -12.56
CA ALA A 414 -19.64 2.28 -13.10
C ALA A 414 -19.93 0.81 -13.44
N ILE A 415 -20.75 0.12 -12.64
CA ILE A 415 -21.19 -1.26 -12.92
C ILE A 415 -22.14 -1.30 -14.12
N GLU A 416 -23.04 -0.32 -14.26
CA GLU A 416 -23.93 -0.19 -15.42
C GLU A 416 -23.13 0.03 -16.72
N GLU A 417 -22.16 0.95 -16.71
CA GLU A 417 -21.26 1.20 -17.83
C GLU A 417 -20.40 -0.03 -18.16
N GLY A 418 -19.92 -0.76 -17.15
CA GLY A 418 -19.22 -2.04 -17.36
C GLY A 418 -20.09 -3.12 -18.01
N LYS A 419 -21.37 -3.23 -17.63
CA LYS A 419 -22.32 -4.20 -18.22
C LYS A 419 -22.51 -3.96 -19.73
N LYS A 420 -22.57 -2.69 -20.18
CA LYS A 420 -22.63 -2.30 -21.60
C LYS A 420 -21.42 -2.80 -22.40
N LEU A 421 -20.27 -2.98 -21.73
CA LEU A 421 -19.02 -3.51 -22.30
C LEU A 421 -18.84 -5.03 -22.09
N TYR A 422 -19.89 -5.75 -21.70
CA TYR A 422 -19.87 -7.18 -21.37
C TYR A 422 -18.87 -7.53 -20.25
N MET A 423 -18.70 -6.63 -19.29
CA MET A 423 -17.90 -6.85 -18.08
C MET A 423 -18.81 -7.30 -16.93
N LYS A 424 -18.37 -8.30 -16.15
CA LYS A 424 -19.03 -8.66 -14.89
C LYS A 424 -18.64 -7.64 -13.80
N GLU A 425 -19.40 -7.57 -12.72
CA GLU A 425 -19.09 -6.69 -11.59
C GLU A 425 -17.68 -6.91 -11.02
N LYS A 426 -17.22 -8.17 -10.94
CA LYS A 426 -15.84 -8.50 -10.58
C LYS A 426 -14.80 -7.94 -11.56
N ASP A 427 -15.10 -7.93 -12.87
CA ASP A 427 -14.22 -7.37 -13.89
C ASP A 427 -14.17 -5.83 -13.80
N VAL A 428 -15.29 -5.20 -13.41
CA VAL A 428 -15.38 -3.77 -13.13
C VAL A 428 -14.53 -3.38 -11.91
N GLU A 429 -14.64 -4.09 -10.80
CA GLU A 429 -13.81 -3.82 -9.60
C GLU A 429 -12.31 -3.95 -9.90
N ILE A 430 -11.92 -4.98 -10.67
CA ILE A 430 -10.53 -5.17 -11.10
C ILE A 430 -10.08 -4.02 -12.01
N ALA A 431 -10.93 -3.55 -12.93
CA ALA A 431 -10.63 -2.40 -13.79
C ALA A 431 -10.51 -1.10 -13.00
N LEU A 432 -11.44 -0.81 -12.07
CA LEU A 432 -11.37 0.35 -11.19
C LEU A 432 -10.11 0.34 -10.31
N THR A 433 -9.75 -0.83 -9.76
CA THR A 433 -8.50 -1.02 -8.99
C THR A 433 -7.27 -0.75 -9.86
N PHE A 434 -7.24 -1.29 -11.09
CA PHE A 434 -6.15 -1.05 -12.04
C PHE A 434 -5.99 0.44 -12.40
N LEU A 435 -7.09 1.10 -12.75
CA LEU A 435 -7.11 2.53 -13.08
C LEU A 435 -6.68 3.39 -11.87
N HIS A 436 -7.08 3.01 -10.65
CA HIS A 436 -6.66 3.70 -9.42
C HIS A 436 -5.16 3.57 -9.17
N THR A 437 -4.63 2.35 -9.19
CA THR A 437 -3.21 2.08 -8.96
C THR A 437 -2.31 2.68 -10.05
N SER A 438 -2.84 2.83 -11.27
CA SER A 438 -2.20 3.52 -12.39
C SER A 438 -2.31 5.05 -12.34
N THR A 439 -2.81 5.64 -11.24
CA THR A 439 -3.00 7.10 -11.05
C THR A 439 -3.95 7.78 -12.04
N ILE A 440 -4.88 7.01 -12.63
CA ILE A 440 -5.84 7.50 -13.64
C ILE A 440 -7.10 8.04 -12.97
N ILE A 441 -7.58 7.35 -11.93
CA ILE A 441 -8.78 7.70 -11.16
C ILE A 441 -8.52 7.61 -9.65
N LEU A 442 -9.39 8.19 -8.83
CA LEU A 442 -9.43 7.91 -7.39
C LEU A 442 -10.66 7.07 -7.06
N TYR A 443 -10.44 5.89 -6.47
CA TYR A 443 -11.50 4.97 -6.04
C TYR A 443 -11.13 4.37 -4.69
N TYR A 444 -11.98 4.62 -3.69
CA TYR A 444 -11.76 4.21 -2.30
C TYR A 444 -13.01 3.47 -1.79
N PRO A 445 -13.21 2.18 -2.17
CA PRO A 445 -14.41 1.43 -1.81
C PRO A 445 -14.59 1.21 -0.30
N GLN A 446 -13.52 1.42 0.49
CA GLN A 446 -13.51 1.31 1.94
C GLN A 446 -14.19 2.50 2.67
N ILE A 447 -14.52 3.59 1.97
CA ILE A 447 -15.22 4.75 2.57
C ILE A 447 -16.66 4.35 2.90
N GLU A 448 -17.06 4.39 4.17
CA GLU A 448 -18.37 3.86 4.61
C GLU A 448 -19.58 4.62 4.02
N VAL A 449 -19.42 5.90 3.68
CA VAL A 449 -20.48 6.75 3.09
C VAL A 449 -20.97 6.19 1.75
N GLU A 450 -22.29 6.22 1.54
CA GLU A 450 -22.94 5.89 0.27
C GLU A 450 -23.49 7.14 -0.45
N PRO A 451 -23.54 7.14 -1.79
CA PRO A 451 -23.06 6.11 -2.69
C PRO A 451 -21.52 6.14 -2.83
N LYS A 452 -20.87 4.99 -2.97
CA LYS A 452 -19.43 4.91 -3.29
C LYS A 452 -19.11 5.68 -4.57
N LEU A 453 -18.12 6.57 -4.53
CA LEU A 453 -17.74 7.43 -5.67
C LEU A 453 -16.42 6.99 -6.31
N VAL A 454 -16.40 7.04 -7.64
CA VAL A 454 -15.25 6.87 -8.52
C VAL A 454 -14.94 8.25 -9.13
N PHE A 455 -13.87 8.90 -8.67
CA PHE A 455 -13.45 10.20 -9.21
C PHE A 455 -12.59 9.97 -10.46
N VAL A 456 -13.19 10.19 -11.62
CA VAL A 456 -12.52 10.17 -12.92
C VAL A 456 -11.69 11.45 -13.11
N ASP A 457 -12.11 12.55 -12.50
CA ASP A 457 -11.37 13.80 -12.39
C ASP A 457 -11.33 14.25 -10.91
N PRO A 458 -10.16 14.23 -10.25
CA PRO A 458 -10.05 14.59 -8.83
C PRO A 458 -10.14 16.10 -8.58
N GLN A 459 -10.24 16.95 -9.63
CA GLN A 459 -10.24 18.41 -9.50
C GLN A 459 -11.21 18.92 -8.43
N LYS A 460 -12.42 18.34 -8.34
CA LYS A 460 -13.44 18.74 -7.33
C LYS A 460 -12.97 18.59 -5.88
N ILE A 461 -12.19 17.55 -5.56
CA ILE A 461 -11.61 17.33 -4.21
C ILE A 461 -10.53 18.38 -3.95
N ILE A 462 -9.69 18.64 -4.94
CA ILE A 462 -8.54 19.55 -4.85
C ILE A 462 -9.04 21.00 -4.75
N ASP A 463 -10.13 21.34 -5.45
CA ASP A 463 -10.77 22.65 -5.37
C ASP A 463 -11.28 22.91 -3.95
N VAL A 464 -11.99 21.97 -3.30
CA VAL A 464 -12.42 22.14 -1.89
C VAL A 464 -11.22 22.37 -0.98
N LEU A 465 -10.19 21.53 -1.07
CA LEU A 465 -8.96 21.70 -0.29
C LEU A 465 -8.30 23.06 -0.56
N SER A 466 -8.35 23.54 -1.81
CA SER A 466 -7.80 24.84 -2.19
C SER A 466 -8.60 26.00 -1.61
N HIS A 467 -9.93 25.97 -1.70
CA HIS A 467 -10.79 26.99 -1.09
C HIS A 467 -10.57 27.05 0.42
N LEU A 468 -10.50 25.90 1.10
CA LEU A 468 -10.26 25.82 2.54
C LEU A 468 -8.88 26.40 2.89
N LEU A 469 -7.81 25.90 2.26
CA LEU A 469 -6.44 26.33 2.58
C LEU A 469 -6.13 27.77 2.13
N ALA A 470 -6.89 28.36 1.20
CA ALA A 470 -6.77 29.78 0.87
C ALA A 470 -7.07 30.68 2.09
N LEU A 471 -8.00 30.27 2.95
CA LEU A 471 -8.49 31.05 4.08
C LEU A 471 -7.43 31.31 5.16
N THR A 472 -6.41 30.45 5.26
CA THR A 472 -5.29 30.64 6.20
C THR A 472 -4.35 31.78 5.79
N TYR A 473 -4.29 32.12 4.50
CA TYR A 473 -3.37 33.12 3.94
C TYR A 473 -4.00 34.51 3.72
N VAL A 474 -5.31 34.64 3.91
CA VAL A 474 -6.05 35.90 3.68
C VAL A 474 -6.36 36.66 4.97
N SER A 475 -6.55 37.98 4.79
CA SER A 475 -7.11 38.87 5.81
C SER A 475 -8.64 38.77 5.86
N TYR A 476 -9.18 38.89 7.07
CA TYR A 476 -10.60 39.18 7.32
C TYR A 476 -10.79 40.70 7.49
N PRO A 477 -11.91 41.31 7.05
CA PRO A 477 -13.01 40.68 6.30
C PRO A 477 -12.68 40.43 4.84
N ILE A 478 -12.01 41.36 4.17
CA ILE A 478 -11.63 41.26 2.75
C ILE A 478 -10.14 40.88 2.68
N PRO A 479 -9.73 39.88 1.86
CA PRO A 479 -10.51 39.21 0.82
C PRO A 479 -11.27 37.94 1.26
N ALA A 480 -11.23 37.51 2.52
CA ALA A 480 -11.87 36.26 2.95
C ALA A 480 -13.38 36.16 2.60
N THR A 481 -14.17 37.21 2.84
CA THR A 481 -15.62 37.24 2.52
C THR A 481 -15.93 37.24 1.02
N LYS A 482 -14.92 37.48 0.15
CA LYS A 482 -15.03 37.32 -1.31
C LYS A 482 -14.82 35.86 -1.73
N LEU A 483 -13.98 35.11 -1.00
CA LEU A 483 -13.73 33.69 -1.24
C LEU A 483 -14.90 32.83 -0.72
N VAL A 484 -15.34 33.08 0.51
CA VAL A 484 -16.46 32.36 1.14
C VAL A 484 -17.47 33.37 1.66
N PRO A 485 -18.63 33.53 0.99
CA PRO A 485 -19.70 34.39 1.46
C PRO A 485 -20.19 33.95 2.85
N LYS A 486 -20.43 34.93 3.74
CA LYS A 486 -20.87 34.68 5.14
C LYS A 486 -19.87 33.90 6.02
N ILE A 487 -18.58 33.85 5.65
CA ILE A 487 -17.53 33.46 6.58
C ILE A 487 -17.41 34.51 7.70
N ASP A 488 -17.16 34.07 8.93
CA ASP A 488 -16.87 34.94 10.06
C ASP A 488 -15.39 34.90 10.47
N ASN A 489 -15.00 35.78 11.40
CA ASN A 489 -13.61 35.87 11.85
C ASN A 489 -13.20 34.68 12.71
N THR A 490 -14.13 34.05 13.42
CA THR A 490 -13.87 32.91 14.31
C THR A 490 -13.49 31.70 13.48
N GLU A 491 -14.23 31.40 12.41
CA GLU A 491 -13.90 30.31 11.47
C GLU A 491 -12.49 30.45 10.86
N ILE A 492 -12.06 31.68 10.53
CA ILE A 492 -10.73 31.94 9.97
C ILE A 492 -9.64 31.82 11.04
N CYS A 493 -9.90 32.28 12.27
CA CYS A 493 -9.00 32.11 13.40
C CYS A 493 -8.84 30.62 13.74
N ASP A 494 -9.94 29.88 13.87
CA ASP A 494 -9.94 28.46 14.19
C ASP A 494 -9.22 27.66 13.09
N LEU A 495 -9.41 27.99 11.81
CA LEU A 495 -8.69 27.34 10.70
C LEU A 495 -7.19 27.65 10.66
N LYS A 496 -6.76 28.82 11.13
CA LYS A 496 -5.33 29.14 11.33
C LYS A 496 -4.72 28.34 12.49
N GLU A 497 -5.52 28.00 13.50
CA GLU A 497 -5.18 27.01 14.54
C GLU A 497 -5.39 25.55 14.07
N GLY A 498 -5.72 25.33 12.79
CA GLY A 498 -5.87 24.01 12.17
C GLY A 498 -7.27 23.39 12.26
N TYR A 499 -8.30 24.11 12.67
CA TYR A 499 -9.67 23.60 12.89
C TYR A 499 -10.68 24.08 11.84
N PHE A 500 -11.57 23.20 11.39
CA PHE A 500 -12.72 23.59 10.56
C PHE A 500 -13.96 22.79 10.94
N THR A 501 -15.13 23.34 10.61
CA THR A 501 -16.42 22.67 10.78
C THR A 501 -16.99 22.19 9.46
N LYS A 502 -17.91 21.24 9.53
CA LYS A 502 -18.76 20.88 8.37
C LYS A 502 -19.55 22.11 7.85
N ASP A 503 -20.03 22.96 8.74
CA ASP A 503 -20.76 24.19 8.38
C ASP A 503 -19.92 25.16 7.54
N LEU A 504 -18.62 25.30 7.82
CA LEU A 504 -17.71 26.11 6.99
C LEU A 504 -17.61 25.54 5.56
N LEU A 505 -17.59 24.22 5.38
CA LEU A 505 -17.60 23.59 4.06
C LEU A 505 -18.91 23.84 3.31
N GLU A 506 -20.06 23.83 4.00
CA GLU A 506 -21.36 24.10 3.37
C GLU A 506 -21.54 25.58 2.95
N LYS A 507 -20.68 26.50 3.43
CA LYS A 507 -20.61 27.88 2.92
C LYS A 507 -19.94 27.97 1.54
N PHE A 508 -19.29 26.91 1.05
CA PHE A 508 -18.56 26.95 -0.23
C PHE A 508 -19.54 26.89 -1.42
N PRO A 509 -19.49 27.86 -2.36
CA PRO A 509 -20.53 28.03 -3.35
C PRO A 509 -20.60 26.87 -4.36
N LYS A 510 -21.75 26.17 -4.40
CA LYS A 510 -22.11 25.14 -5.39
C LYS A 510 -21.19 23.91 -5.44
N VAL A 511 -20.41 23.61 -4.39
CA VAL A 511 -19.50 22.45 -4.42
C VAL A 511 -20.18 21.15 -4.01
N PHE A 512 -20.98 21.16 -2.94
CA PHE A 512 -21.62 19.95 -2.38
C PHE A 512 -23.08 19.76 -2.82
N SER A 513 -23.45 20.25 -4.01
CA SER A 513 -24.82 20.21 -4.54
C SER A 513 -25.19 18.93 -5.30
N ASP A 514 -24.39 17.86 -5.20
CA ASP A 514 -24.62 16.58 -5.85
C ASP A 514 -24.24 15.41 -4.91
N LYS A 515 -24.05 14.20 -5.45
CA LYS A 515 -23.71 13.01 -4.65
C LYS A 515 -22.35 13.12 -3.93
N PHE A 516 -21.47 14.04 -4.32
CA PHE A 516 -20.27 14.38 -3.55
C PHE A 516 -20.64 15.43 -2.51
N THR A 517 -20.88 14.96 -1.28
CA THR A 517 -21.29 15.79 -0.13
C THR A 517 -20.09 16.17 0.75
N SER A 518 -20.28 17.15 1.64
CA SER A 518 -19.29 17.50 2.66
C SER A 518 -18.92 16.30 3.54
N GLU A 519 -19.90 15.46 3.88
CA GLU A 519 -19.71 14.21 4.63
C GLU A 519 -18.81 13.21 3.89
N TYR A 520 -19.03 13.04 2.59
CA TYR A 520 -18.18 12.19 1.75
C TYR A 520 -16.74 12.75 1.70
N PHE A 521 -16.59 14.06 1.53
CA PHE A 521 -15.28 14.71 1.51
C PHE A 521 -14.54 14.57 2.85
N ILE A 522 -15.20 14.84 3.97
CA ILE A 522 -14.64 14.63 5.32
C ILE A 522 -14.24 13.16 5.52
N SER A 523 -15.09 12.20 5.12
CA SER A 523 -14.80 10.77 5.23
C SER A 523 -13.62 10.33 4.37
N LEU A 524 -13.50 10.88 3.15
CA LEU A 524 -12.34 10.73 2.29
C LEU A 524 -11.07 11.27 2.98
N LEU A 525 -11.11 12.49 3.53
CA LEU A 525 -9.95 13.07 4.24
C LEU A 525 -9.56 12.26 5.49
N LYS A 526 -10.53 11.68 6.21
CA LYS A 526 -10.31 10.83 7.39
C LYS A 526 -9.67 9.49 7.01
N HIS A 527 -10.13 8.88 5.91
CA HIS A 527 -9.58 7.64 5.34
C HIS A 527 -8.15 7.82 4.83
N LEU A 528 -7.82 9.02 4.35
CA LEU A 528 -6.50 9.38 3.84
C LEU A 528 -5.53 9.96 4.91
N ASP A 529 -5.90 9.92 6.19
CA ASP A 529 -5.12 10.45 7.32
C ASP A 529 -4.71 11.93 7.18
N ILE A 530 -5.53 12.72 6.48
CA ILE A 530 -5.33 14.17 6.30
C ILE A 530 -5.94 14.94 7.47
N VAL A 531 -7.06 14.45 8.00
CA VAL A 531 -7.80 15.08 9.11
C VAL A 531 -8.14 14.08 10.21
N THR A 532 -8.34 14.60 11.42
CA THR A 532 -8.89 13.85 12.55
C THR A 532 -10.04 14.61 13.19
N HIS A 533 -10.94 13.86 13.83
CA HIS A 533 -12.05 14.38 14.63
C HIS A 533 -11.66 14.55 16.11
N LYS A 534 -10.61 13.86 16.57
CA LYS A 534 -10.17 13.86 17.99
C LYS A 534 -9.27 15.04 18.34
N ALA A 535 -9.75 16.27 18.14
CA ALA A 535 -9.08 17.48 18.59
C ALA A 535 -9.98 18.23 19.58
N TRP A 536 -9.74 18.01 20.88
CA TRP A 536 -10.61 18.48 21.94
C TRP A 536 -10.60 20.01 22.07
N VAL A 537 -11.81 20.54 22.28
CA VAL A 537 -12.15 21.96 22.42
C VAL A 537 -11.22 22.70 23.40
N ARG A 538 -10.99 23.99 23.11
CA ARG A 538 -10.26 24.95 23.95
C ARG A 538 -10.57 24.74 25.44
N ALA A 539 -9.52 24.78 26.27
CA ALA A 539 -9.65 24.65 27.71
C ALA A 539 -10.47 25.82 28.31
N GLY A 540 -11.77 25.64 28.45
CA GLY A 540 -12.71 26.66 28.95
C GLY A 540 -14.18 26.23 28.90
N ASP A 541 -14.60 25.57 27.82
CA ASP A 541 -16.03 25.27 27.59
C ASP A 541 -16.42 23.81 27.90
N ASN A 542 -17.72 23.61 28.13
CA ASN A 542 -18.28 22.39 28.73
C ASN A 542 -18.11 21.12 27.86
N ASN A 543 -18.21 19.95 28.52
CA ASN A 543 -17.99 18.57 28.05
C ASN A 543 -18.83 18.05 26.84
N SER A 544 -19.28 18.90 25.91
CA SER A 544 -19.79 18.44 24.61
C SER A 544 -18.65 18.30 23.60
N ILE A 545 -18.38 17.08 23.16
CA ILE A 545 -17.75 16.86 21.85
C ILE A 545 -18.75 17.40 20.82
N ASP A 546 -18.38 18.43 20.06
CA ASP A 546 -19.14 18.78 18.86
C ASP A 546 -18.67 17.84 17.74
N ASP A 547 -19.58 16.95 17.31
CA ASP A 547 -19.31 15.93 16.29
C ASP A 547 -19.01 16.52 14.88
N ASN A 548 -19.01 17.86 14.73
CA ASN A 548 -18.77 18.56 13.49
C ASN A 548 -17.41 19.27 13.40
N ILE A 549 -16.54 19.18 14.41
CA ILE A 549 -15.22 19.82 14.42
C ILE A 549 -14.13 18.86 13.92
N TYR A 550 -13.34 19.32 12.93
CA TYR A 550 -12.26 18.56 12.32
C TYR A 550 -10.95 19.33 12.38
N PHE A 551 -9.86 18.61 12.56
CA PHE A 551 -8.51 19.16 12.65
C PHE A 551 -7.65 18.72 11.46
N ILE A 552 -7.04 19.70 10.78
CA ILE A 552 -6.25 19.60 9.55
C ILE A 552 -4.85 20.24 9.76
N PRO A 553 -3.80 19.46 10.04
CA PRO A 553 -2.48 20.02 10.38
C PRO A 553 -1.86 20.91 9.29
N VAL A 554 -2.19 20.66 8.01
CA VAL A 554 -1.59 21.40 6.88
C VAL A 554 -2.05 22.86 6.79
N ALA A 555 -3.13 23.23 7.50
CA ALA A 555 -3.60 24.61 7.62
C ALA A 555 -2.77 25.46 8.60
N LEU A 556 -2.03 24.82 9.52
CA LEU A 556 -1.20 25.50 10.52
C LEU A 556 -0.10 26.36 9.87
N PRO A 557 0.36 27.44 10.53
CA PRO A 557 1.51 28.22 10.08
C PRO A 557 2.82 27.42 10.19
N ALA A 558 3.85 27.84 9.45
CA ALA A 558 5.19 27.27 9.60
C ALA A 558 5.90 27.78 10.87
N TYR A 559 6.67 26.89 11.51
CA TYR A 559 7.47 27.20 12.70
C TYR A 559 8.63 28.14 12.36
N ASN A 560 8.97 29.01 13.32
CA ASN A 560 9.98 30.05 13.18
C ASN A 560 11.17 29.90 14.15
N ASP A 561 11.30 28.72 14.77
CA ASP A 561 12.30 28.37 15.79
C ASP A 561 12.18 29.13 17.13
N GLU A 562 11.06 29.84 17.41
CA GLU A 562 10.96 30.77 18.54
C GLU A 562 11.00 30.12 19.94
N TYR A 563 10.50 28.89 20.10
CA TYR A 563 10.46 28.15 21.37
C TYR A 563 11.65 27.20 21.58
N ASP A 564 12.65 27.21 20.69
CA ASP A 564 13.80 26.28 20.77
C ASP A 564 14.59 26.42 22.08
N ASN A 565 14.58 27.61 22.69
CA ASN A 565 15.26 27.87 23.96
C ASN A 565 14.56 27.24 25.17
N ASP A 566 13.25 26.99 25.05
CA ASP A 566 12.35 26.50 26.10
C ASP A 566 12.19 24.97 26.10
N LEU A 567 12.75 24.29 25.10
CA LEU A 567 12.78 22.84 25.00
C LEU A 567 13.45 22.19 26.23
N PRO A 568 12.94 21.04 26.73
CA PRO A 568 13.42 20.44 27.96
C PRO A 568 14.85 19.91 27.82
N LYS A 569 15.69 20.20 28.82
CA LYS A 569 17.14 19.92 28.81
C LYS A 569 17.56 18.71 29.65
N SER A 570 16.65 18.16 30.45
CA SER A 570 16.86 17.06 31.40
C SER A 570 16.89 15.67 30.77
N ILE A 571 16.19 15.51 29.65
CA ILE A 571 16.19 14.36 28.76
C ILE A 571 16.67 14.88 27.41
N LYS A 572 17.65 14.21 26.81
CA LYS A 572 18.21 14.58 25.51
C LYS A 572 17.27 14.11 24.40
N PRO A 573 17.15 14.82 23.28
CA PRO A 573 16.19 14.45 22.25
C PRO A 573 16.56 13.13 21.58
N LEU A 574 15.54 12.34 21.24
CA LEU A 574 15.66 11.18 20.36
C LEU A 574 15.42 11.63 18.91
N TYR A 575 16.33 11.28 18.01
CA TYR A 575 16.24 11.59 16.58
C TYR A 575 15.81 10.37 15.78
N TYR A 576 14.90 10.58 14.83
CA TYR A 576 14.53 9.63 13.78
C TYR A 576 15.16 10.12 12.47
N VAL A 577 16.12 9.36 11.95
CA VAL A 577 16.88 9.68 10.73
C VAL A 577 16.54 8.68 9.62
N TRP A 578 16.19 9.14 8.43
CA TRP A 578 15.83 8.25 7.32
C TRP A 578 17.05 7.74 6.55
N THR A 579 16.94 6.52 6.02
CA THR A 579 17.94 5.84 5.18
C THR A 579 17.29 5.25 3.94
N GLU A 580 18.07 5.13 2.86
CA GLU A 580 17.61 4.57 1.59
C GLU A 580 17.13 3.11 1.71
N GLU A 581 16.15 2.73 0.88
CA GLU A 581 15.63 1.37 0.76
C GLU A 581 16.71 0.33 0.39
N GLY A 582 16.66 -0.84 1.04
CA GLY A 582 17.51 -2.00 0.74
C GLY A 582 18.86 -2.05 1.48
N GLU A 583 19.28 -0.97 2.16
CA GLU A 583 20.59 -0.90 2.81
C GLU A 583 20.54 -0.79 4.35
N SER A 584 20.02 -1.82 5.04
CA SER A 584 19.92 -1.83 6.51
C SER A 584 21.23 -1.50 7.25
N LYS A 585 22.39 -1.78 6.63
CA LYS A 585 23.73 -1.49 7.18
C LYS A 585 24.36 -0.16 6.74
N SER A 586 23.77 0.61 5.81
CA SER A 586 24.46 1.82 5.33
C SER A 586 24.36 3.01 6.29
N LYS A 587 25.29 3.96 6.10
CA LYS A 587 25.32 5.29 6.70
C LYS A 587 24.77 6.36 5.71
N ASN A 588 23.98 5.93 4.73
CA ASN A 588 23.42 6.77 3.68
C ASN A 588 22.10 7.37 4.16
N PHE A 589 22.18 8.56 4.77
CA PHE A 589 21.03 9.27 5.30
C PHE A 589 20.39 10.17 4.25
N VAL A 590 19.07 10.09 4.16
CA VAL A 590 18.23 10.94 3.31
C VAL A 590 17.48 11.96 4.17
N PHE A 591 16.81 12.92 3.55
CA PHE A 591 16.00 13.92 4.27
C PHE A 591 14.65 13.34 4.71
N VAL A 592 13.95 14.02 5.61
CA VAL A 592 12.63 13.56 6.09
C VAL A 592 11.67 13.48 4.88
N PRO A 593 11.04 12.31 4.63
CA PRO A 593 10.12 12.14 3.51
C PRO A 593 8.95 13.12 3.56
N GLN A 594 8.54 13.61 2.40
CA GLN A 594 7.51 14.63 2.29
C GLN A 594 6.14 14.10 2.75
N GLY A 595 5.41 14.89 3.54
CA GLY A 595 4.11 14.51 4.12
C GLY A 595 4.17 13.58 5.34
N ILE A 596 5.28 12.87 5.59
CA ILE A 596 5.35 11.86 6.67
C ILE A 596 5.08 12.46 8.07
N PHE A 597 5.49 13.70 8.30
CA PHE A 597 5.33 14.38 9.58
C PHE A 597 3.85 14.63 9.93
N ILE A 598 3.06 15.07 8.96
CA ILE A 598 1.60 15.25 9.13
C ILE A 598 0.93 13.90 9.36
N LEU A 599 1.30 12.86 8.62
CA LEU A 599 0.76 11.52 8.83
C LEU A 599 1.07 11.00 10.24
N ILE A 600 2.30 11.17 10.73
CA ILE A 600 2.71 10.80 12.11
C ILE A 600 1.81 11.53 13.11
N PHE A 601 1.58 12.82 12.89
CA PHE A 601 0.78 13.63 13.81
C PHE A 601 -0.70 13.21 13.84
N VAL A 602 -1.34 13.03 12.69
CA VAL A 602 -2.74 12.58 12.60
C VAL A 602 -2.92 11.19 13.20
N HIS A 603 -1.98 10.27 12.96
CA HIS A 603 -2.01 8.93 13.57
C HIS A 603 -1.83 8.97 15.08
N LEU A 604 -0.92 9.80 15.62
CA LEU A 604 -0.78 9.98 17.07
C LEU A 604 -2.10 10.44 17.68
N LEU A 605 -2.73 11.48 17.13
CA LEU A 605 -4.00 12.02 17.62
C LEU A 605 -5.19 11.03 17.54
N LYS A 606 -5.10 9.96 16.73
CA LYS A 606 -6.13 8.92 16.66
C LYS A 606 -6.04 7.88 17.80
N LYS A 607 -4.88 7.74 18.47
CA LYS A 607 -4.65 6.74 19.54
C LYS A 607 -5.47 7.04 20.80
N GLU A 608 -6.05 6.00 21.40
CA GLU A 608 -6.96 6.13 22.57
C GLU A 608 -6.26 6.03 23.93
N GLU A 609 -5.05 5.49 23.95
CA GLU A 609 -4.28 5.25 25.17
C GLU A 609 -3.74 6.53 25.83
N ILE A 610 -3.82 7.68 25.14
CA ILE A 610 -3.15 8.91 25.53
C ILE A 610 -4.10 10.11 25.36
N GLU A 611 -4.44 10.75 26.47
CA GLU A 611 -5.10 12.07 26.48
C GLU A 611 -4.15 13.14 25.91
N PHE A 612 -4.31 13.43 24.63
CA PHE A 612 -3.67 14.59 24.00
C PHE A 612 -4.44 15.87 24.33
N ARG A 613 -3.83 16.74 25.15
CA ARG A 613 -4.31 18.13 25.31
C ARG A 613 -3.31 19.07 24.65
N GLN A 614 -3.79 19.86 23.71
CA GLN A 614 -2.98 20.90 23.07
C GLN A 614 -2.56 21.94 24.11
N ASP A 615 -1.35 22.48 23.95
CA ASP A 615 -0.77 23.47 24.84
C ASP A 615 0.38 24.19 24.12
N HIS A 616 0.28 25.52 24.03
CA HIS A 616 1.08 26.39 23.15
C HIS A 616 0.73 26.26 21.66
N SER A 617 1.05 27.31 20.90
CA SER A 617 0.77 27.43 19.47
C SER A 617 1.31 26.23 18.69
N MET A 618 0.51 25.73 17.74
CA MET A 618 0.87 24.60 16.90
C MET A 618 1.30 25.07 15.51
N TYR A 619 2.22 24.33 14.90
CA TYR A 619 2.79 24.68 13.60
C TYR A 619 2.83 23.44 12.70
N ARG A 620 2.97 23.67 11.39
CA ARG A 620 2.97 22.61 10.38
C ARG A 620 4.12 21.60 10.55
N ASP A 621 5.24 22.07 11.10
CA ASP A 621 6.50 21.35 11.30
C ASP A 621 6.93 21.20 12.77
N THR A 622 6.11 21.64 13.75
CA THR A 622 6.28 21.28 15.17
C THR A 622 4.95 21.14 15.91
N PHE A 623 4.85 20.13 16.77
CA PHE A 623 3.69 19.96 17.66
C PHE A 623 4.09 19.66 19.11
N SER A 624 3.38 20.34 20.02
CA SER A 624 3.45 20.19 21.48
C SER A 624 2.21 19.44 21.95
N LEU A 625 2.43 18.29 22.58
CA LEU A 625 1.41 17.35 22.99
C LEU A 625 1.52 17.08 24.49
N ARG A 626 0.55 17.53 25.30
CA ARG A 626 0.41 16.99 26.66
C ARG A 626 0.00 15.52 26.56
N ILE A 627 0.62 14.67 27.35
CA ILE A 627 0.30 13.23 27.45
C ILE A 627 0.17 12.84 28.91
N TYR A 628 -0.78 11.95 29.23
CA TYR A 628 -0.99 11.48 30.61
C TYR A 628 -0.48 10.04 30.77
N ILE A 629 0.60 9.85 31.52
CA ILE A 629 1.19 8.53 31.77
C ILE A 629 1.04 8.20 33.25
N LYS A 630 0.22 7.17 33.54
CA LYS A 630 -0.17 6.75 34.90
C LYS A 630 -0.64 7.93 35.78
N GLY A 631 -1.50 8.79 35.23
CA GLY A 631 -2.05 9.96 35.92
C GLY A 631 -1.11 11.17 36.04
N LYS A 632 0.16 11.06 35.62
CA LYS A 632 1.08 12.22 35.56
C LYS A 632 0.97 12.89 34.20
N ARG A 633 0.69 14.20 34.20
CA ARG A 633 0.78 15.05 33.00
C ARG A 633 2.25 15.24 32.63
N CYS A 634 2.59 14.92 31.39
CA CYS A 634 3.89 15.16 30.77
C CYS A 634 3.68 15.91 29.46
N THR A 635 4.75 16.45 28.85
CA THR A 635 4.66 17.09 27.52
C THR A 635 5.66 16.44 26.56
N LEU A 636 5.22 16.24 25.34
CA LEU A 636 5.97 15.68 24.23
C LEU A 636 6.07 16.75 23.13
N TYR A 637 7.28 17.09 22.70
CA TYR A 637 7.51 17.99 21.58
C TYR A 637 8.11 17.18 20.44
N ILE A 638 7.53 17.27 19.25
CA ILE A 638 8.05 16.60 18.05
C ILE A 638 8.25 17.65 16.97
N ILE A 639 9.49 17.75 16.45
CA ILE A 639 9.91 18.82 15.54
C ILE A 639 10.51 18.21 14.27
N ASN A 640 10.02 18.63 13.10
CA ASN A 640 10.57 18.28 11.81
C ASN A 640 11.72 19.23 11.44
N ARG A 641 12.96 18.87 11.78
CA ARG A 641 14.15 19.64 11.37
C ARG A 641 14.57 19.39 9.93
N TYR A 642 13.67 18.86 9.09
CA TYR A 642 13.81 18.57 7.66
C TYR A 642 14.88 17.51 7.30
N ARG A 643 15.94 17.35 8.10
CA ARG A 643 16.95 16.28 7.98
C ARG A 643 16.70 15.08 8.90
N HIS A 644 15.86 15.27 9.90
CA HIS A 644 15.42 14.28 10.89
C HIS A 644 14.17 14.82 11.58
N ILE A 645 13.42 13.94 12.23
CA ILE A 645 12.46 14.33 13.26
C ILE A 645 13.18 14.22 14.61
N GLU A 646 13.09 15.26 15.44
CA GLU A 646 13.56 15.23 16.82
C GLU A 646 12.40 15.20 17.81
N VAL A 647 12.58 14.47 18.90
CA VAL A 647 11.57 14.23 19.94
C VAL A 647 12.13 14.60 21.29
N TYR A 648 11.50 15.56 21.96
CA TYR A 648 11.79 15.96 23.33
C TYR A 648 10.65 15.51 24.26
N PHE A 649 11.00 15.00 25.43
CA PHE A 649 10.02 14.61 26.44
C PHE A 649 10.28 15.34 27.76
N ASN A 650 9.27 16.10 28.21
CA ASN A 650 9.22 16.74 29.51
C ASN A 650 8.35 15.89 30.45
N GLY A 651 8.98 14.89 31.07
CA GLY A 651 8.36 13.98 32.01
C GLY A 651 9.36 13.07 32.72
N PRO A 652 8.91 12.15 33.59
CA PRO A 652 9.77 11.19 34.28
C PRO A 652 10.53 10.28 33.32
N LYS A 653 11.86 10.17 33.47
CA LYS A 653 12.74 9.36 32.60
C LYS A 653 12.28 7.92 32.38
N ASN A 654 11.68 7.30 33.39
CA ASN A 654 11.16 5.94 33.33
C ASN A 654 9.92 5.77 32.41
N TYR A 655 9.42 6.85 31.81
CA TYR A 655 8.37 6.82 30.78
C TYR A 655 8.90 7.02 29.36
N CYS A 656 10.16 7.43 29.18
CA CYS A 656 10.78 7.59 27.86
C CYS A 656 10.65 6.34 26.97
N PRO A 657 10.78 5.08 27.44
CA PRO A 657 10.59 3.91 26.59
C PRO A 657 9.15 3.73 26.08
N GLN A 658 8.15 4.14 26.86
CA GLN A 658 6.73 4.12 26.45
C GLN A 658 6.47 5.19 25.37
N VAL A 659 6.99 6.39 25.57
CA VAL A 659 6.90 7.50 24.60
C VAL A 659 7.62 7.16 23.30
N ARG A 660 8.80 6.54 23.39
CA ARG A 660 9.51 6.02 22.22
C ARG A 660 8.67 4.95 21.50
N LYS A 661 8.17 3.94 22.21
CA LYS A 661 7.35 2.85 21.62
C LYS A 661 6.16 3.42 20.85
N LEU A 662 5.43 4.38 21.41
CA LEU A 662 4.31 5.07 20.76
C LEU A 662 4.72 5.66 19.40
N ILE A 663 5.80 6.45 19.37
CA ILE A 663 6.27 7.14 18.17
C ILE A 663 6.83 6.15 17.15
N THR A 664 7.65 5.20 17.59
CA THR A 664 8.20 4.11 16.78
C THR A 664 7.08 3.30 16.11
N THR A 665 6.07 2.87 16.87
CA THR A 665 4.89 2.14 16.34
C THR A 665 4.11 2.98 15.32
N THR A 666 3.94 4.28 15.61
CA THR A 666 3.24 5.19 14.69
C THR A 666 4.00 5.37 13.37
N ILE A 667 5.32 5.58 13.44
CA ILE A 667 6.19 5.65 12.25
C ILE A 667 6.16 4.32 11.48
N ASN A 668 6.17 3.17 12.16
CA ASN A 668 6.11 1.84 11.53
C ASN A 668 4.76 1.56 10.83
N THR A 669 3.66 2.16 11.30
CA THR A 669 2.35 2.09 10.63
C THR A 669 2.38 2.84 9.29
N ILE A 670 3.05 3.99 9.26
CA ILE A 670 3.08 4.92 8.11
C ILE A 670 4.19 4.57 7.11
N SER A 671 5.31 4.04 7.60
CA SER A 671 6.56 3.79 6.86
C SER A 671 7.12 2.42 7.24
N SER A 672 7.72 1.70 6.31
CA SER A 672 8.34 0.39 6.63
C SER A 672 9.41 0.54 7.70
N GLU A 673 9.49 -0.43 8.62
CA GLU A 673 10.48 -0.48 9.72
C GLU A 673 11.96 -0.44 9.27
N GLN A 674 12.22 -0.48 7.96
CA GLN A 674 13.56 -0.59 7.38
C GLN A 674 14.16 0.75 6.88
N HIS A 675 13.41 1.86 6.88
CA HIS A 675 13.86 3.13 6.26
C HIS A 675 14.25 4.23 7.25
N TYR A 676 14.34 3.95 8.55
CA TYR A 676 14.85 4.91 9.51
C TYR A 676 15.69 4.24 10.61
N LYS A 677 16.46 5.07 11.33
CA LYS A 677 17.27 4.65 12.47
C LYS A 677 17.04 5.59 13.66
N ASN A 678 17.11 5.04 14.86
CA ASN A 678 17.17 5.80 16.10
C ASN A 678 18.56 6.42 16.25
N ALA A 679 18.62 7.70 16.59
CA ALA A 679 19.86 8.45 16.71
C ALA A 679 19.79 9.51 17.81
N PHE A 680 20.94 10.07 18.16
CA PHE A 680 21.09 11.22 19.02
C PHE A 680 21.85 12.35 18.31
N PRO A 681 21.75 13.61 18.79
CA PRO A 681 22.62 14.70 18.36
C PRO A 681 24.10 14.30 18.37
N CYS A 682 24.87 14.75 17.37
CA CYS A 682 26.32 14.59 17.39
C CYS A 682 26.92 15.40 18.57
N PRO A 683 27.69 14.78 19.49
CA PRO A 683 28.30 15.49 20.63
C PRO A 683 29.20 16.66 20.22
N ASN A 684 29.86 16.57 19.06
CA ASN A 684 30.67 17.66 18.47
C ASN A 684 29.84 18.81 17.86
N GLY A 685 28.51 18.82 17.99
CA GLY A 685 27.62 19.83 17.38
C GLY A 685 27.58 19.81 15.84
N ASN A 686 28.22 18.82 15.20
CA ASN A 686 28.26 18.72 13.74
C ASN A 686 26.87 18.36 13.18
N LYS A 687 26.17 19.36 12.62
CA LYS A 687 24.82 19.25 12.02
C LYS A 687 24.70 18.28 10.83
N GLN A 688 25.80 17.68 10.36
CA GLN A 688 25.80 16.61 9.35
C GLN A 688 26.15 15.22 9.89
N CYS A 689 26.40 15.09 11.19
CA CYS A 689 26.71 13.84 11.85
C CYS A 689 25.56 13.46 12.79
N TYR A 690 25.32 12.17 12.95
CA TYR A 690 24.33 11.61 13.86
C TYR A 690 24.98 10.51 14.69
N CYS A 691 24.68 10.46 15.97
CA CYS A 691 25.13 9.38 16.84
C CYS A 691 24.10 8.25 16.77
N ILE A 692 24.34 7.24 15.92
CA ILE A 692 23.37 6.19 15.60
C ILE A 692 23.33 5.18 16.73
N VAL A 693 22.13 4.91 17.26
CA VAL A 693 21.92 3.96 18.35
C VAL A 693 21.95 2.53 17.82
N ASN A 694 22.73 1.68 18.48
CA ASN A 694 22.61 0.24 18.43
C ASN A 694 22.07 -0.26 19.78
N GLU A 695 20.85 -0.78 19.76
CA GLU A 695 20.11 -1.19 20.96
C GLU A 695 20.60 -2.53 21.53
N GLU A 696 21.11 -3.43 20.69
CA GLU A 696 21.64 -4.75 21.08
C GLU A 696 22.89 -4.62 21.95
N TYR A 697 23.79 -3.69 21.58
CA TYR A 697 25.05 -3.45 22.28
C TYR A 697 25.03 -2.23 23.21
N LYS A 698 23.88 -1.53 23.34
CA LYS A 698 23.71 -0.28 24.12
C LYS A 698 24.77 0.80 23.80
N VAL A 699 25.22 0.89 22.54
CA VAL A 699 26.20 1.90 22.08
C VAL A 699 25.57 2.89 21.11
N ALA A 700 26.03 4.14 21.12
CA ALA A 700 25.70 5.13 20.11
C ALA A 700 26.99 5.58 19.40
N ASN A 701 27.05 5.36 18.09
CA ASN A 701 28.27 5.59 17.29
C ASN A 701 28.06 6.70 16.28
N CYS A 702 29.00 7.65 16.19
CA CYS A 702 28.91 8.75 15.24
C CYS A 702 29.00 8.28 13.78
N SER A 703 28.17 8.86 12.91
CA SER A 703 28.12 8.47 11.51
C SER A 703 29.33 8.96 10.71
N LYS A 704 29.80 10.19 10.96
CA LYS A 704 30.86 10.88 10.18
C LYS A 704 32.16 11.21 10.94
N CYS A 705 32.21 11.09 12.27
CA CYS A 705 33.41 11.41 13.06
C CYS A 705 33.74 10.27 14.04
N ASP A 706 35.01 10.13 14.39
CA ASP A 706 35.54 8.97 15.12
C ASP A 706 35.33 8.99 16.65
N LEU A 707 34.46 9.89 17.13
CA LEU A 707 34.13 10.06 18.55
C LEU A 707 32.83 9.34 18.92
N ASN A 708 32.92 8.40 19.87
CA ASN A 708 31.80 7.73 20.52
C ASN A 708 31.59 8.33 21.91
N ASP A 709 30.92 9.48 21.98
CA ASP A 709 30.90 10.36 23.15
C ASP A 709 29.68 10.19 24.08
N ILE A 710 28.76 9.26 23.80
CA ILE A 710 27.59 9.01 24.65
C ILE A 710 27.84 7.77 25.51
N SER A 711 28.25 7.99 26.76
CA SER A 711 28.45 6.92 27.74
C SER A 711 27.18 6.11 27.94
N GLU A 712 27.32 4.78 28.06
CA GLU A 712 26.23 3.84 28.41
C GLU A 712 25.54 4.13 29.75
N SER A 713 26.20 4.95 30.60
CA SER A 713 25.72 5.43 31.89
C SER A 713 24.99 6.78 31.84
N ASP A 714 24.99 7.48 30.70
CA ASP A 714 24.27 8.75 30.55
C ASP A 714 22.76 8.48 30.37
N GLU A 715 22.08 8.32 31.50
CA GLU A 715 20.63 8.20 31.62
C GLU A 715 19.86 9.44 31.12
N SER A 716 20.50 10.51 30.62
CA SER A 716 19.80 11.57 29.86
C SER A 716 19.54 11.21 28.41
N TYR A 717 20.37 10.32 27.83
CA TYR A 717 20.15 9.70 26.52
C TYR A 717 19.54 8.30 26.65
N TRP A 718 20.10 7.43 27.50
CA TRP A 718 19.75 6.01 27.51
C TRP A 718 18.37 5.71 28.09
N CYS A 719 17.75 6.65 28.82
CA CYS A 719 16.39 6.46 29.35
C CYS A 719 15.32 6.19 28.26
N TRP A 720 15.53 6.59 27.00
CA TRP A 720 14.66 6.22 25.87
C TRP A 720 14.64 4.72 25.56
N PHE A 721 15.60 3.97 26.09
CA PHE A 721 15.79 2.55 25.91
C PHE A 721 15.71 1.87 27.29
N ASN A 722 15.30 0.60 27.36
CA ASN A 722 15.12 -0.05 28.66
C ASN A 722 16.49 -0.34 29.31
N SER A 723 16.92 0.49 30.26
CA SER A 723 18.07 0.19 31.14
C SER A 723 17.74 -1.00 32.05
N SER A 724 18.04 -2.21 31.60
CA SER A 724 17.97 -3.44 32.41
C SER A 724 19.16 -3.54 33.37
N SER A 725 19.24 -2.63 34.34
CA SER A 725 20.18 -2.71 35.47
C SER A 725 19.79 -1.77 36.63
N GLY A 726 19.40 -2.34 37.77
CA GLY A 726 19.46 -1.69 39.08
C GLY A 726 18.23 -0.90 39.56
N ALA A 727 17.37 -1.56 40.35
CA ALA A 727 16.62 -0.93 41.44
C ALA A 727 16.29 -1.99 42.50
N GLU A 728 16.66 -1.72 43.76
CA GLU A 728 16.54 -2.66 44.87
C GLU A 728 15.14 -2.69 45.50
N LYS A 729 14.97 -3.65 46.42
CA LYS A 729 13.78 -3.85 47.26
C LYS A 729 13.44 -2.59 48.09
N ALA A 730 12.16 -2.27 48.17
CA ALA A 730 11.55 -1.59 49.32
C ALA A 730 10.15 -2.18 49.55
N GLU A 731 9.86 -2.60 50.77
CA GLU A 731 8.62 -3.32 51.14
C GLU A 731 7.54 -2.38 51.69
N TYR A 732 6.28 -2.80 51.50
CA TYR A 732 5.08 -2.44 52.30
C TYR A 732 4.62 -0.96 52.23
N ASN A 733 3.32 -0.61 52.32
CA ASN A 733 2.14 -1.37 52.77
C ASN A 733 0.85 -0.87 52.06
N GLY A 734 -0.30 -1.54 52.26
CA GLY A 734 -1.61 -1.23 51.61
C GLY A 734 -2.16 0.20 51.83
N ILE A 735 -3.10 0.68 51.00
CA ILE A 735 -4.55 0.40 51.08
C ILE A 735 -5.24 0.60 49.69
N GLU A 736 -6.13 -0.31 49.27
CA GLU A 736 -7.14 -0.13 48.17
C GLU A 736 -8.26 0.83 48.63
N PRO A 737 -8.92 1.65 47.76
CA PRO A 737 -9.66 1.20 46.56
C PRO A 737 -9.58 2.19 45.36
N ASP A 738 -10.22 2.03 44.20
CA ASP A 738 -11.05 0.95 43.63
C ASP A 738 -10.69 0.75 42.12
N LYS A 739 -11.20 -0.30 41.50
CA LYS A 739 -10.79 -0.81 40.17
C LYS A 739 -11.60 -0.21 39.02
N THR A 740 -10.88 0.24 37.98
CA THR A 740 -10.98 -0.31 36.60
C THR A 740 -9.79 0.19 35.76
N LYS A 741 -8.92 -0.71 35.32
CA LYS A 741 -7.83 -0.46 34.35
C LYS A 741 -7.78 -1.61 33.34
N LYS A 742 -7.44 -1.31 32.08
CA LYS A 742 -6.94 -2.32 31.14
C LYS A 742 -5.51 -2.71 31.54
N ASP A 743 -5.16 -3.98 31.33
CA ASP A 743 -3.99 -4.62 31.94
C ASP A 743 -3.09 -5.23 30.84
N ASP A 744 -1.95 -4.59 30.57
CA ASP A 744 -0.92 -5.11 29.66
C ASP A 744 -0.19 -6.28 30.35
N GLN A 745 -0.77 -7.48 30.28
CA GLN A 745 -0.19 -8.65 30.94
C GLN A 745 1.08 -9.14 30.23
N LYS A 746 2.17 -9.19 31.00
CA LYS A 746 3.40 -9.88 30.60
C LYS A 746 3.25 -11.36 30.95
N PRO A 747 3.61 -12.31 30.06
CA PRO A 747 3.48 -13.73 30.36
C PRO A 747 4.36 -14.12 31.57
N PRO A 748 3.90 -15.02 32.44
CA PRO A 748 4.72 -15.59 33.51
C PRO A 748 5.99 -16.26 32.97
N VAL A 749 7.07 -16.17 33.75
CA VAL A 749 8.35 -16.79 33.38
C VAL A 749 8.23 -18.31 33.48
N VAL A 750 8.54 -19.00 32.38
CA VAL A 750 8.49 -20.46 32.28
C VAL A 750 9.77 -21.07 32.85
N SER A 751 9.64 -22.06 33.74
CA SER A 751 10.79 -22.84 34.22
C SER A 751 11.40 -23.64 33.06
N SER A 752 12.75 -23.69 33.00
CA SER A 752 13.48 -24.48 32.01
C SER A 752 13.20 -25.98 32.08
N GLU A 753 12.70 -26.47 33.23
CA GLU A 753 12.24 -27.84 33.43
C GLU A 753 11.09 -28.20 32.49
N PHE A 754 10.07 -27.34 32.40
CA PHE A 754 8.90 -27.56 31.55
C PHE A 754 9.11 -27.08 30.10
N PHE A 755 10.26 -26.47 29.80
CA PHE A 755 10.58 -25.92 28.47
C PHE A 755 12.06 -26.12 28.09
N PRO A 756 12.57 -27.37 28.07
CA PRO A 756 13.97 -27.67 27.82
C PRO A 756 14.44 -27.17 26.45
N GLU A 757 15.73 -26.87 26.30
CA GLU A 757 16.31 -26.61 24.97
C GLU A 757 16.43 -27.94 24.20
N ILE A 758 16.33 -27.88 22.87
CA ILE A 758 16.34 -29.10 22.02
C ILE A 758 17.62 -29.93 22.24
N LYS A 759 18.76 -29.25 22.44
CA LYS A 759 20.06 -29.88 22.77
C LYS A 759 20.04 -30.66 24.09
N ASP A 760 19.16 -30.33 25.04
CA ASP A 760 19.14 -30.91 26.38
C ASP A 760 18.54 -32.33 26.40
N PHE A 761 17.86 -32.72 25.32
CA PHE A 761 17.30 -34.05 25.11
C PHE A 761 17.71 -34.72 23.78
N GLU A 762 18.19 -33.99 22.76
CA GLU A 762 18.70 -34.59 21.51
C GLU A 762 20.20 -34.96 21.50
N ASP A 763 20.93 -34.78 22.61
CA ASP A 763 22.30 -35.30 22.81
C ASP A 763 22.32 -36.84 22.65
N ASP A 764 23.33 -37.39 21.96
CA ASP A 764 23.57 -38.84 21.79
C ASP A 764 23.63 -39.60 23.12
N LYS A 765 23.95 -38.93 24.24
CA LYS A 765 23.90 -39.50 25.59
C LYS A 765 22.47 -39.74 26.10
N LYS A 766 21.50 -38.95 25.64
CA LYS A 766 20.09 -38.95 26.08
C LYS A 766 19.11 -39.42 25.00
N MET A 767 19.55 -39.61 23.76
CA MET A 767 18.68 -40.04 22.67
C MET A 767 19.28 -41.18 21.86
N LYS A 768 18.61 -42.34 21.92
CA LYS A 768 18.86 -43.48 21.05
C LYS A 768 18.17 -43.20 19.70
N ARG A 769 18.94 -43.22 18.61
CA ARG A 769 18.40 -43.11 17.24
C ARG A 769 18.34 -44.49 16.62
N THR A 770 17.17 -44.86 16.10
CA THR A 770 16.92 -46.15 15.44
C THR A 770 16.19 -45.92 14.12
N PHE A 771 16.34 -46.81 13.14
CA PHE A 771 15.56 -46.76 11.91
C PHE A 771 14.35 -47.67 12.04
N SER A 772 13.22 -47.24 11.48
CA SER A 772 11.98 -48.03 11.35
C SER A 772 12.19 -49.46 10.79
N THR A 773 13.19 -49.70 9.93
CA THR A 773 13.52 -51.04 9.41
C THR A 773 14.49 -51.85 10.30
N GLN A 774 14.89 -51.31 11.46
CA GLN A 774 15.93 -51.83 12.35
C GLN A 774 15.49 -51.82 13.82
N LEU A 775 14.19 -51.63 14.07
CA LEU A 775 13.59 -51.68 15.40
C LEU A 775 13.86 -53.04 16.06
N ILE A 776 14.39 -53.04 17.28
CA ILE A 776 14.54 -54.26 18.08
C ILE A 776 13.17 -54.72 18.63
N LYS A 777 13.09 -55.95 19.14
CA LYS A 777 11.82 -56.55 19.59
C LYS A 777 11.14 -55.70 20.66
N GLU A 778 11.91 -55.16 21.59
CA GLU A 778 11.46 -54.31 22.69
C GLU A 778 10.89 -52.97 22.18
N GLU A 779 11.49 -52.39 21.14
CA GLU A 779 11.01 -51.17 20.48
C GLU A 779 9.71 -51.42 19.72
N GLN A 780 9.58 -52.58 19.05
CA GLN A 780 8.35 -53.01 18.38
C GLN A 780 7.22 -53.23 19.39
N GLU A 781 7.49 -53.98 20.46
CA GLU A 781 6.54 -54.20 21.56
C GLU A 781 6.16 -52.92 22.32
N PHE A 782 6.99 -51.87 22.29
CA PHE A 782 6.63 -50.56 22.81
C PHE A 782 5.70 -49.81 21.83
N ILE A 783 6.03 -49.80 20.52
CA ILE A 783 5.21 -49.18 19.47
C ILE A 783 3.79 -49.77 19.44
N GLU A 784 3.65 -51.09 19.61
CA GLU A 784 2.34 -51.76 19.73
C GLU A 784 1.50 -51.29 20.93
N LYS A 785 2.15 -50.76 21.97
CA LYS A 785 1.51 -50.22 23.18
C LYS A 785 1.28 -48.70 23.12
N VAL A 786 1.67 -48.02 22.03
CA VAL A 786 1.43 -46.59 21.83
C VAL A 786 0.00 -46.36 21.37
N ASN A 787 -0.85 -45.91 22.29
CA ASN A 787 -2.25 -45.63 22.02
C ASN A 787 -2.53 -44.16 21.62
N VAL A 788 -1.55 -43.25 21.77
CA VAL A 788 -1.70 -41.82 21.51
C VAL A 788 -0.52 -41.28 20.69
N ILE A 789 -0.83 -40.51 19.63
CA ILE A 789 0.15 -39.66 18.92
C ILE A 789 -0.08 -38.21 19.35
N LEU A 790 0.99 -37.54 19.81
CA LEU A 790 0.99 -36.13 20.15
C LEU A 790 1.57 -35.31 18.99
N VAL A 791 0.76 -34.43 18.42
CA VAL A 791 1.09 -33.63 17.23
C VAL A 791 1.44 -32.21 17.63
N THR A 792 2.62 -31.76 17.22
CA THR A 792 3.12 -30.37 17.38
C THR A 792 3.57 -29.82 16.03
N ALA A 793 3.50 -28.51 15.81
CA ALA A 793 3.87 -27.90 14.52
C ALA A 793 5.15 -27.06 14.61
N THR A 794 5.36 -26.38 15.74
CA THR A 794 6.46 -25.44 15.97
C THR A 794 7.45 -25.96 17.00
N LYS A 795 8.66 -25.39 17.00
CA LYS A 795 9.69 -25.71 18.00
C LYS A 795 9.25 -25.42 19.44
N ASN A 796 8.40 -24.42 19.66
CA ASN A 796 7.92 -24.07 21.00
C ASN A 796 6.95 -25.14 21.53
N GLU A 797 5.99 -25.57 20.70
CA GLU A 797 5.05 -26.64 21.04
C GLU A 797 5.79 -27.95 21.29
N TYR A 798 6.73 -28.31 20.41
CA TYR A 798 7.56 -29.52 20.55
C TYR A 798 8.39 -29.51 21.84
N ARG A 799 9.04 -28.39 22.18
CA ARG A 799 9.80 -28.23 23.43
C ARG A 799 8.91 -28.40 24.67
N ALA A 800 7.71 -27.80 24.67
CA ALA A 800 6.78 -27.89 25.78
C ALA A 800 6.23 -29.32 25.98
N VAL A 801 5.92 -30.04 24.90
CA VAL A 801 5.50 -31.45 24.98
C VAL A 801 6.67 -32.33 25.44
N MET A 802 7.89 -32.13 24.91
CA MET A 802 9.07 -32.89 25.35
C MET A 802 9.45 -32.60 26.81
N GLY A 803 9.25 -31.39 27.32
CA GLY A 803 9.41 -31.05 28.75
C GLY A 803 8.37 -31.68 29.69
N ALA A 804 7.36 -32.35 29.12
CA ALA A 804 6.32 -33.10 29.82
C ALA A 804 6.30 -34.59 29.43
N THR A 805 7.28 -35.06 28.66
CA THR A 805 7.40 -36.45 28.18
C THR A 805 8.58 -37.11 28.88
N ASP A 806 8.37 -38.25 29.51
CA ASP A 806 9.44 -39.08 30.09
C ASP A 806 9.99 -40.10 29.07
N PRO A 807 11.24 -40.57 29.22
CA PRO A 807 11.78 -41.69 28.47
C PRO A 807 10.96 -43.00 28.58
N PRO A 808 10.94 -43.87 27.55
CA PRO A 808 10.26 -45.17 27.61
C PRO A 808 10.76 -46.11 28.72
N GLU A 809 12.08 -46.09 28.94
CA GLU A 809 12.82 -47.02 29.81
C GLU A 809 13.54 -46.29 30.96
N HIS A 810 13.92 -47.06 32.00
CA HIS A 810 14.66 -46.55 33.15
C HIS A 810 16.13 -46.15 32.85
N ASP A 811 16.62 -46.36 31.62
CA ASP A 811 17.96 -45.90 31.20
C ASP A 811 18.04 -44.39 30.96
N GLY A 812 16.89 -43.70 30.97
CA GLY A 812 16.77 -42.26 30.84
C GLY A 812 16.89 -41.74 29.40
N LYS A 813 16.76 -42.59 28.38
CA LYS A 813 16.93 -42.18 26.97
C LYS A 813 15.65 -42.20 26.16
N TYR A 814 15.44 -41.14 25.38
CA TYR A 814 14.41 -41.08 24.36
C TYR A 814 14.77 -41.96 23.17
N ILE A 815 13.77 -42.58 22.54
CA ILE A 815 13.98 -43.39 21.34
C ILE A 815 13.41 -42.63 20.14
N LYS A 816 14.29 -42.10 19.28
CA LYS A 816 13.92 -41.38 18.06
C LYS A 816 13.96 -42.34 16.87
N VAL A 817 12.78 -42.65 16.33
CA VAL A 817 12.59 -43.56 15.20
C VAL A 817 12.60 -42.77 13.89
N ILE A 818 13.53 -43.09 13.01
CA ILE A 818 13.71 -42.44 11.70
C ILE A 818 13.04 -43.29 10.60
N ILE A 819 12.24 -42.65 9.74
CA ILE A 819 11.55 -43.32 8.63
C ILE A 819 12.48 -43.36 7.41
N LYS A 820 12.89 -44.56 7.00
CA LYS A 820 14.07 -44.76 6.12
C LYS A 820 13.90 -44.24 4.68
N GLU A 821 12.67 -44.03 4.25
CA GLU A 821 12.33 -43.51 2.92
C GLU A 821 12.32 -41.96 2.86
N GLU A 822 12.28 -41.28 4.01
CA GLU A 822 12.20 -39.81 4.11
C GLU A 822 12.98 -39.34 5.35
N SER A 823 14.26 -39.00 5.19
CA SER A 823 15.20 -38.72 6.30
C SER A 823 14.81 -37.56 7.23
N GLU A 824 13.87 -36.71 6.81
CA GLU A 824 13.32 -35.61 7.60
C GLU A 824 12.13 -36.02 8.48
N LYS A 825 11.58 -37.23 8.30
CA LYS A 825 10.46 -37.77 9.09
C LYS A 825 10.96 -38.67 10.21
N ALA A 826 10.74 -38.22 11.45
CA ALA A 826 11.00 -38.99 12.65
C ALA A 826 9.95 -38.72 13.73
N PHE A 827 9.81 -39.65 14.67
CA PHE A 827 9.01 -39.50 15.88
C PHE A 827 9.81 -39.94 17.11
N ILE A 828 9.47 -39.40 18.28
CA ILE A 828 10.03 -39.84 19.55
C ILE A 828 9.02 -40.73 20.28
N LEU A 829 9.48 -41.88 20.74
CA LEU A 829 8.76 -42.71 21.71
C LEU A 829 9.08 -42.23 23.13
N GLY A 830 8.04 -42.14 23.95
CA GLY A 830 8.13 -41.72 25.35
C GLY A 830 6.86 -42.07 26.13
N LYS A 831 6.82 -41.63 27.38
CA LYS A 831 5.62 -41.67 28.23
C LYS A 831 5.14 -40.26 28.50
N TYR A 832 3.85 -40.03 28.35
CA TYR A 832 3.20 -38.78 28.69
C TYR A 832 2.28 -39.06 29.87
N GLY A 833 2.74 -38.74 31.07
CA GLY A 833 2.15 -39.29 32.29
C GLY A 833 2.15 -40.82 32.27
N LEU A 834 0.97 -41.43 32.45
CA LEU A 834 0.79 -42.88 32.51
C LEU A 834 0.76 -43.56 31.12
N HIS A 835 0.65 -42.80 30.02
CA HIS A 835 0.43 -43.35 28.68
C HIS A 835 1.70 -43.40 27.83
N ASN A 836 1.90 -44.50 27.10
CA ASN A 836 2.93 -44.58 26.05
C ASN A 836 2.50 -43.76 24.83
N VAL A 837 3.35 -42.85 24.37
CA VAL A 837 3.06 -41.91 23.28
C VAL A 837 4.11 -41.96 22.17
N ALA A 838 3.71 -41.51 20.98
CA ALA A 838 4.63 -41.06 19.94
C ALA A 838 4.48 -39.54 19.76
N VAL A 839 5.55 -38.78 20.01
CA VAL A 839 5.61 -37.31 19.83
C VAL A 839 6.14 -36.99 18.43
N ILE A 840 5.43 -36.12 17.71
CA ILE A 840 5.73 -35.77 16.31
C ILE A 840 5.77 -34.24 16.15
N MET A 841 6.68 -33.76 15.30
CA MET A 841 6.73 -32.35 14.87
C MET A 841 6.49 -32.28 13.36
N THR A 842 5.40 -31.65 12.93
CA THR A 842 4.93 -31.68 11.54
C THR A 842 5.35 -30.49 10.69
N GLY A 843 5.72 -29.36 11.31
CA GLY A 843 5.69 -28.07 10.63
C GLY A 843 4.27 -27.50 10.55
N GLN A 844 4.15 -26.21 10.23
CA GLN A 844 2.88 -25.51 10.22
C GLN A 844 2.09 -25.78 8.93
N GLY A 845 0.78 -26.03 9.07
CA GLY A 845 -0.13 -26.19 7.94
C GLY A 845 -0.61 -27.63 7.67
N PRO A 846 -1.71 -27.78 6.92
CA PRO A 846 -2.40 -29.05 6.79
C PRO A 846 -1.68 -30.03 5.86
N LYS A 847 -0.90 -29.55 4.88
CA LYS A 847 -0.18 -30.41 3.92
C LYS A 847 0.95 -31.20 4.59
N GLU A 848 1.77 -30.52 5.41
CA GLU A 848 2.87 -31.19 6.11
C GLU A 848 2.35 -32.05 7.27
N THR A 849 1.32 -31.58 7.99
CA THR A 849 0.63 -32.37 9.02
C THR A 849 0.09 -33.68 8.47
N ASP A 850 -0.64 -33.64 7.36
CA ASP A 850 -1.17 -34.80 6.63
C ASP A 850 -0.03 -35.76 6.20
N LYS A 851 0.99 -35.21 5.53
CA LYS A 851 2.15 -35.95 5.01
C LYS A 851 2.95 -36.66 6.11
N VAL A 852 3.20 -35.99 7.24
CA VAL A 852 3.98 -36.54 8.36
C VAL A 852 3.16 -37.56 9.14
N LEU A 853 1.91 -37.22 9.50
CA LEU A 853 1.02 -38.11 10.24
C LEU A 853 0.74 -39.40 9.46
N THR A 854 0.44 -39.33 8.16
CA THR A 854 0.23 -40.52 7.30
C THR A 854 1.45 -41.47 7.31
N SER A 855 2.68 -40.94 7.23
CA SER A 855 3.89 -41.78 7.28
C SER A 855 4.07 -42.46 8.65
N ILE A 856 3.75 -41.76 9.74
CA ILE A 856 3.91 -42.29 11.10
C ILE A 856 2.79 -43.30 11.41
N ARG A 857 1.56 -43.06 10.95
CA ARG A 857 0.40 -43.97 11.03
C ARG A 857 0.61 -45.31 10.34
N LYS A 858 1.56 -45.44 9.40
CA LYS A 858 1.96 -46.74 8.84
C LYS A 858 2.66 -47.62 9.88
N ILE A 859 3.35 -47.02 10.86
CA ILE A 859 4.17 -47.70 11.88
C ILE A 859 3.42 -47.74 13.22
N VAL A 860 2.87 -46.60 13.66
CA VAL A 860 2.21 -46.43 14.96
C VAL A 860 0.69 -46.45 14.77
N LYS A 861 0.03 -47.51 15.25
CA LYS A 861 -1.43 -47.72 15.15
C LYS A 861 -2.20 -47.21 16.36
N ALA A 862 -1.89 -45.98 16.79
CA ALA A 862 -2.54 -45.32 17.92
C ALA A 862 -4.07 -45.19 17.75
N LYS A 863 -4.83 -45.28 18.85
CA LYS A 863 -6.27 -45.05 18.87
C LYS A 863 -6.62 -43.55 18.85
N TYR A 864 -5.72 -42.70 19.34
CA TYR A 864 -5.95 -41.27 19.53
C TYR A 864 -4.84 -40.41 18.91
N VAL A 865 -5.21 -39.26 18.35
CA VAL A 865 -4.28 -38.23 17.84
C VAL A 865 -4.64 -36.87 18.46
N ILE A 866 -3.74 -36.28 19.23
CA ILE A 866 -3.99 -35.02 19.94
C ILE A 866 -3.03 -33.96 19.38
N ALA A 867 -3.57 -32.92 18.74
CA ALA A 867 -2.80 -31.73 18.43
C ALA A 867 -2.69 -30.86 19.69
N ILE A 868 -1.46 -30.65 20.16
CA ILE A 868 -1.15 -29.82 21.33
C ILE A 868 -0.35 -28.62 20.85
N GLY A 869 -0.74 -27.41 21.26
CA GLY A 869 0.10 -26.25 21.03
C GLY A 869 -0.54 -24.89 21.17
N ILE A 870 -0.31 -24.01 20.20
CA ILE A 870 -0.69 -22.60 20.25
C ILE A 870 -1.61 -22.18 19.08
N CYS A 871 -2.47 -21.19 19.33
CA CYS A 871 -3.42 -20.62 18.38
C CYS A 871 -3.55 -19.10 18.56
N TYR A 872 -4.17 -18.43 17.59
CA TYR A 872 -4.63 -17.05 17.78
C TYR A 872 -6.05 -17.02 18.35
N GLY A 873 -6.40 -16.00 19.13
CA GLY A 873 -7.75 -15.82 19.70
C GLY A 873 -8.67 -15.00 18.79
N ALA A 874 -9.96 -15.31 18.78
CA ALA A 874 -10.93 -14.68 17.88
C ALA A 874 -11.33 -13.25 18.30
N LYS A 875 -11.47 -12.98 19.61
CA LYS A 875 -11.84 -11.64 20.11
C LYS A 875 -11.35 -11.39 21.53
N GLU A 876 -10.59 -10.32 21.70
CA GLU A 876 -10.19 -9.79 23.00
C GLU A 876 -11.41 -9.51 23.90
N GLY A 877 -11.38 -9.98 25.14
CA GLY A 877 -12.46 -9.83 26.12
C GLY A 877 -13.53 -10.94 26.11
N LYS A 878 -13.49 -11.89 25.16
CA LYS A 878 -14.19 -13.20 25.30
C LYS A 878 -13.28 -14.28 25.86
N THR A 879 -12.00 -14.22 25.53
CA THR A 879 -10.90 -15.06 26.02
C THR A 879 -9.72 -14.15 26.37
N LYS A 880 -8.65 -14.70 26.94
CA LYS A 880 -7.40 -14.01 27.31
C LYS A 880 -6.18 -14.70 26.69
N LEU A 881 -5.03 -14.01 26.67
CA LEU A 881 -3.77 -14.66 26.32
C LEU A 881 -3.41 -15.71 27.40
N GLY A 882 -2.92 -16.87 26.98
CA GLY A 882 -2.66 -18.02 27.86
C GLY A 882 -3.88 -18.93 28.13
N ASP A 883 -5.10 -18.48 27.86
CA ASP A 883 -6.29 -19.34 27.95
C ASP A 883 -6.19 -20.54 27.00
N ILE A 884 -6.81 -21.65 27.39
CA ILE A 884 -6.77 -22.93 26.65
C ILE A 884 -8.10 -23.11 25.91
N ILE A 885 -8.03 -23.48 24.63
CA ILE A 885 -9.19 -23.89 23.84
C ILE A 885 -9.11 -25.40 23.58
N VAL A 886 -10.14 -26.12 24.02
CA VAL A 886 -10.43 -27.52 23.66
C VAL A 886 -11.44 -27.49 22.51
N ALA A 887 -11.02 -27.94 21.32
CA ALA A 887 -11.90 -27.92 20.15
C ALA A 887 -12.98 -29.01 20.24
N GLU A 888 -14.25 -28.61 20.19
CA GLU A 888 -15.38 -29.54 19.94
C GLU A 888 -15.51 -29.86 18.44
N SER A 889 -15.13 -28.89 17.60
CA SER A 889 -15.13 -28.98 16.14
C SER A 889 -14.17 -27.96 15.53
N ILE A 890 -13.70 -28.25 14.33
CA ILE A 890 -12.96 -27.32 13.49
C ILE A 890 -13.78 -26.91 12.27
N VAL A 891 -13.42 -25.79 11.66
CA VAL A 891 -14.11 -25.24 10.48
C VAL A 891 -13.08 -24.96 9.38
N ASP A 892 -13.17 -25.65 8.24
CA ASP A 892 -12.23 -25.51 7.11
C ASP A 892 -12.62 -24.35 6.18
N THR A 893 -11.95 -23.21 6.33
CA THR A 893 -12.23 -22.00 5.55
C THR A 893 -11.58 -21.99 4.15
N GLN A 894 -10.85 -23.04 3.78
CA GLN A 894 -10.17 -23.17 2.47
C GLN A 894 -11.16 -23.53 1.36
N ASN A 895 -12.21 -24.32 1.68
CA ASN A 895 -13.22 -24.78 0.72
C ASN A 895 -14.45 -23.85 0.70
N LYS A 896 -14.30 -22.62 0.21
CA LYS A 896 -15.44 -21.70 0.02
C LYS A 896 -16.23 -22.10 -1.24
N ARG A 897 -17.55 -22.27 -1.12
CA ARG A 897 -18.46 -22.37 -2.27
C ARG A 897 -19.24 -21.08 -2.42
N GLU A 898 -19.15 -20.47 -3.60
CA GLU A 898 -19.95 -19.31 -3.99
C GLU A 898 -21.21 -19.80 -4.71
N GLU A 899 -22.39 -19.63 -4.10
CA GLU A 899 -23.67 -19.68 -4.79
C GLU A 899 -24.34 -18.29 -4.74
N LYS A 900 -25.32 -18.08 -5.63
CA LYS A 900 -25.90 -16.75 -5.91
C LYS A 900 -26.24 -16.00 -4.62
N ASP A 901 -25.59 -14.86 -4.45
CA ASP A 901 -25.79 -13.88 -3.39
C ASP A 901 -25.55 -14.37 -1.94
N THR A 902 -24.94 -15.56 -1.75
CA THR A 902 -24.58 -16.08 -0.41
C THR A 902 -23.21 -16.75 -0.39
N ILE A 903 -22.30 -16.25 0.45
CA ILE A 903 -21.07 -17.00 0.81
C ILE A 903 -21.46 -18.03 1.87
N ILE A 904 -21.59 -19.29 1.45
CA ILE A 904 -21.70 -20.43 2.38
C ILE A 904 -20.28 -20.81 2.77
N LEU A 905 -19.95 -20.65 4.05
CA LEU A 905 -18.60 -20.88 4.54
C LEU A 905 -18.50 -22.15 5.39
N ALA A 906 -17.64 -23.04 4.89
CA ALA A 906 -16.89 -24.08 5.57
C ALA A 906 -17.64 -25.32 6.09
N ASP A 907 -17.15 -26.48 5.62
CA ASP A 907 -17.41 -27.77 6.23
C ASP A 907 -16.93 -27.75 7.69
N THR A 908 -17.82 -28.13 8.61
CA THR A 908 -17.52 -28.23 10.05
C THR A 908 -17.25 -29.69 10.40
N TYR A 909 -16.08 -29.97 10.96
CA TYR A 909 -15.65 -31.31 11.32
C TYR A 909 -15.55 -31.45 12.84
N HIS A 910 -16.33 -32.36 13.41
CA HIS A 910 -16.30 -32.63 14.85
C HIS A 910 -15.03 -33.39 15.26
N CYS A 911 -14.49 -33.02 16.43
CA CYS A 911 -13.44 -33.80 17.08
C CYS A 911 -14.04 -35.08 17.70
N GLY A 912 -13.18 -36.04 18.03
CA GLY A 912 -13.59 -37.33 18.61
C GLY A 912 -14.35 -37.16 19.92
N GLU A 913 -15.55 -37.73 20.00
CA GLU A 913 -16.46 -37.54 21.13
C GLU A 913 -15.86 -38.04 22.46
N LYS A 914 -15.10 -39.15 22.45
CA LYS A 914 -14.44 -39.66 23.67
C LYS A 914 -13.39 -38.67 24.16
N LEU A 915 -12.58 -38.12 23.25
CA LEU A 915 -11.56 -37.12 23.59
C LEU A 915 -12.19 -35.81 24.08
N VAL A 916 -13.22 -35.29 23.41
CA VAL A 916 -13.91 -34.06 23.84
C VAL A 916 -14.55 -34.27 25.23
N ASN A 917 -15.17 -35.44 25.46
CA ASN A 917 -15.72 -35.79 26.77
C ASN A 917 -14.66 -35.84 27.88
N ILE A 918 -13.44 -36.30 27.60
CA ILE A 918 -12.33 -36.26 28.56
C ILE A 918 -11.96 -34.83 28.91
N PHE A 919 -11.66 -33.97 27.93
CA PHE A 919 -11.02 -32.67 28.18
C PHE A 919 -11.98 -31.52 28.53
N LYS A 920 -13.30 -31.64 28.30
CA LYS A 920 -14.28 -30.55 28.50
C LYS A 920 -14.64 -30.21 29.96
N HIS A 921 -14.02 -30.87 30.94
CA HIS A 921 -14.51 -30.89 32.32
C HIS A 921 -13.99 -29.74 33.20
N ASP A 922 -12.75 -29.31 33.02
CA ASP A 922 -12.24 -28.13 33.71
C ASP A 922 -12.74 -26.85 33.03
N LYS A 923 -13.15 -25.86 33.82
CA LYS A 923 -13.30 -24.47 33.36
C LYS A 923 -12.07 -23.61 33.62
N ASP A 924 -11.25 -24.04 34.57
CA ASP A 924 -10.04 -23.36 35.02
C ASP A 924 -8.91 -24.38 35.18
N PHE A 925 -7.75 -24.11 34.61
CA PHE A 925 -6.55 -24.93 34.77
C PHE A 925 -5.56 -24.24 35.70
N GLY A 926 -5.52 -24.68 36.96
CA GLY A 926 -4.49 -24.28 37.93
C GLY A 926 -3.13 -24.88 37.58
N TYR A 927 -2.16 -24.05 37.23
CA TYR A 927 -0.81 -24.47 36.82
C TYR A 927 0.26 -24.17 37.89
N GLU A 928 -0.07 -23.29 38.85
CA GLU A 928 0.65 -23.03 40.10
C GLU A 928 -0.37 -22.89 41.24
N ALA A 929 0.08 -22.87 42.51
CA ALA A 929 -0.81 -22.95 43.68
C ALA A 929 -1.85 -21.79 43.78
N ASP A 930 -1.54 -20.64 43.20
CA ASP A 930 -2.33 -19.42 43.21
C ASP A 930 -2.67 -18.88 41.80
N LYS A 931 -2.37 -19.64 40.72
CA LYS A 931 -2.56 -19.19 39.34
C LYS A 931 -3.27 -20.21 38.47
N SER A 932 -4.31 -19.76 37.78
CA SER A 932 -5.07 -20.51 36.79
C SER A 932 -5.27 -19.71 35.50
N VAL A 933 -5.55 -20.43 34.41
CA VAL A 933 -6.06 -19.89 33.14
C VAL A 933 -7.44 -20.48 32.84
N GLU A 934 -8.26 -19.77 32.07
CA GLU A 934 -9.57 -20.29 31.68
C GLU A 934 -9.43 -21.35 30.58
N VAL A 935 -10.30 -22.36 30.63
CA VAL A 935 -10.39 -23.45 29.66
C VAL A 935 -11.74 -23.34 28.95
N HIS A 936 -11.68 -23.01 27.67
CA HIS A 936 -12.84 -22.80 26.80
C HIS A 936 -13.06 -24.04 25.93
N VAL A 937 -14.30 -24.45 25.76
CA VAL A 937 -14.70 -25.55 24.87
C VAL A 937 -15.52 -24.95 23.73
N GLY A 938 -15.15 -25.22 22.48
CA GLY A 938 -15.87 -24.66 21.34
C GLY A 938 -15.16 -24.81 20.00
N VAL A 939 -15.46 -23.90 19.07
CA VAL A 939 -15.06 -24.00 17.66
C VAL A 939 -13.71 -23.34 17.41
N LEU A 940 -12.82 -24.01 16.66
CA LEU A 940 -11.62 -23.42 16.06
C LEU A 940 -11.75 -23.29 14.54
N VAL A 941 -11.19 -22.23 13.97
CA VAL A 941 -10.96 -22.13 12.52
C VAL A 941 -9.65 -22.84 12.18
N SER A 942 -9.64 -23.67 11.14
CA SER A 942 -8.41 -24.31 10.64
C SER A 942 -8.10 -23.79 9.23
N GLU A 943 -6.97 -23.10 9.07
CA GLU A 943 -6.65 -22.37 7.83
C GLU A 943 -5.15 -22.27 7.55
N PHE A 944 -4.78 -22.21 6.26
CA PHE A 944 -3.36 -22.19 5.85
C PHE A 944 -2.86 -20.80 5.41
N THR A 945 -3.72 -19.78 5.47
CA THR A 945 -3.33 -18.38 5.25
C THR A 945 -2.80 -17.80 6.55
N LEU A 946 -1.53 -17.38 6.56
CA LEU A 946 -0.96 -16.56 7.62
C LEU A 946 -1.60 -15.17 7.59
N HIS A 947 -2.77 -15.02 8.22
CA HIS A 947 -3.42 -13.73 8.36
C HIS A 947 -2.50 -12.78 9.12
N ARG A 948 -2.10 -11.73 8.41
CA ARG A 948 -1.47 -10.53 8.97
C ARG A 948 -2.48 -9.38 9.01
N ASN A 949 -3.52 -9.42 8.18
CA ASN A 949 -4.54 -8.39 8.10
C ASN A 949 -5.72 -8.68 9.04
N GLU A 950 -5.96 -7.77 9.99
CA GLU A 950 -7.10 -7.82 10.90
C GLU A 950 -8.44 -7.89 10.13
N GLU A 951 -8.56 -7.20 8.99
CA GLU A 951 -9.78 -7.25 8.18
C GLU A 951 -10.08 -8.65 7.63
N GLU A 952 -9.06 -9.43 7.24
CA GLU A 952 -9.27 -10.76 6.67
C GLU A 952 -9.67 -11.76 7.75
N LYS A 953 -9.03 -11.67 8.93
CA LYS A 953 -9.43 -12.39 10.13
C LYS A 953 -10.87 -12.03 10.53
N GLN A 954 -11.22 -10.74 10.60
CA GLN A 954 -12.59 -10.30 10.92
C GLN A 954 -13.61 -10.72 9.86
N LYS A 955 -13.26 -10.70 8.57
CA LYS A 955 -14.09 -11.27 7.50
C LYS A 955 -14.38 -12.74 7.78
N ILE A 956 -13.38 -13.56 8.13
CA ILE A 956 -13.56 -14.99 8.42
C ILE A 956 -14.37 -15.24 9.69
N LEU A 957 -14.05 -14.55 10.79
CA LEU A 957 -14.78 -14.64 12.06
C LEU A 957 -16.23 -14.14 11.95
N LYS A 958 -16.55 -13.23 11.02
CA LYS A 958 -17.93 -12.84 10.71
C LYS A 958 -18.78 -13.99 10.16
N TYR A 959 -18.17 -14.92 9.42
CA TYR A 959 -18.86 -16.13 8.92
C TYR A 959 -18.88 -17.27 9.94
N VAL A 960 -17.97 -17.26 10.92
CA VAL A 960 -17.92 -18.23 12.03
C VAL A 960 -18.00 -17.52 13.40
N PRO A 961 -19.12 -16.87 13.78
CA PRO A 961 -19.18 -16.03 15.00
C PRO A 961 -19.00 -16.77 16.33
N LYS A 962 -19.03 -18.11 16.28
CA LYS A 962 -18.78 -19.02 17.41
C LYS A 962 -17.31 -19.43 17.56
N ALA A 963 -16.44 -19.09 16.61
CA ALA A 963 -15.03 -19.40 16.69
C ALA A 963 -14.40 -18.71 17.91
N LEU A 964 -13.61 -19.46 18.67
CA LEU A 964 -12.83 -19.00 19.83
C LEU A 964 -11.42 -18.56 19.42
N GLY A 965 -10.93 -19.08 18.30
CA GLY A 965 -9.59 -18.83 17.76
C GLY A 965 -9.35 -19.55 16.44
N GLY A 966 -8.11 -19.53 15.96
CA GLY A 966 -7.71 -20.24 14.76
C GLY A 966 -6.28 -20.80 14.78
N GLU A 967 -6.09 -21.89 14.04
CA GLU A 967 -4.86 -22.69 13.94
C GLU A 967 -4.67 -23.22 12.51
N MET A 968 -3.59 -23.96 12.24
CA MET A 968 -3.19 -24.33 10.86
C MET A 968 -3.06 -25.84 10.59
N GLU A 969 -3.15 -26.71 11.61
CA GLU A 969 -2.80 -28.13 11.50
C GLU A 969 -4.03 -29.05 11.34
N ALA A 970 -5.16 -28.70 11.97
CA ALA A 970 -6.25 -29.64 12.20
C ALA A 970 -6.90 -30.19 10.93
N ASN A 971 -7.03 -29.38 9.87
CA ASN A 971 -7.47 -29.86 8.56
C ASN A 971 -6.57 -30.99 8.00
N GLY A 972 -5.28 -30.98 8.31
CA GLY A 972 -4.36 -32.06 7.95
C GLY A 972 -4.66 -33.35 8.72
N ILE A 973 -4.94 -33.25 10.02
CA ILE A 973 -5.32 -34.38 10.86
C ILE A 973 -6.67 -34.97 10.41
N HIS A 974 -7.66 -34.11 10.17
CA HIS A 974 -8.97 -34.52 9.67
C HIS A 974 -8.87 -35.26 8.32
N ARG A 975 -8.06 -34.76 7.37
CA ARG A 975 -7.81 -35.43 6.07
C ARG A 975 -7.20 -36.82 6.23
N VAL A 976 -6.35 -37.05 7.23
CA VAL A 976 -5.82 -38.39 7.54
C VAL A 976 -6.90 -39.27 8.18
N ALA A 977 -7.70 -38.71 9.10
CA ALA A 977 -8.76 -39.42 9.81
C ALA A 977 -9.88 -39.91 8.87
N ASP A 978 -10.34 -39.08 7.93
CA ASP A 978 -11.36 -39.45 6.95
C ASP A 978 -10.89 -40.55 5.99
N ARG A 979 -9.64 -40.46 5.51
CA ARG A 979 -9.03 -41.45 4.61
C ARG A 979 -8.72 -42.78 5.26
N GLU A 980 -8.04 -42.78 6.41
CA GLU A 980 -7.59 -44.02 7.05
C GLU A 980 -8.69 -44.66 7.90
N ARG A 981 -9.50 -43.84 8.57
CA ARG A 981 -10.44 -44.22 9.62
C ARG A 981 -9.75 -44.93 10.80
N GLY A 982 -10.51 -45.21 11.86
CA GLY A 982 -10.01 -45.98 13.00
C GLY A 982 -9.03 -45.26 13.93
N PHE A 983 -9.14 -43.93 14.06
CA PHE A 983 -8.62 -43.19 15.21
C PHE A 983 -9.51 -41.98 15.51
N GLU A 984 -9.61 -41.60 16.78
CA GLU A 984 -10.22 -40.33 17.20
C GLU A 984 -9.15 -39.24 17.29
N TRP A 985 -9.53 -38.00 17.03
CA TRP A 985 -8.61 -36.86 17.10
C TRP A 985 -9.24 -35.64 17.78
N ILE A 986 -8.40 -34.82 18.41
CA ILE A 986 -8.79 -33.55 19.03
C ILE A 986 -7.69 -32.51 18.86
N VAL A 987 -8.07 -31.24 18.93
CA VAL A 987 -7.18 -30.09 18.87
C VAL A 987 -7.30 -29.33 20.18
N ILE A 988 -6.18 -29.15 20.87
CA ILE A 988 -6.08 -28.41 22.12
C ILE A 988 -4.97 -27.37 21.93
N LYS A 989 -5.33 -26.09 22.04
CA LYS A 989 -4.43 -24.99 21.73
C LYS A 989 -4.57 -23.87 22.76
N SER A 990 -3.47 -23.23 23.16
CA SER A 990 -3.51 -22.03 24.01
C SER A 990 -3.31 -20.75 23.20
N ILE A 991 -3.98 -19.67 23.61
CA ILE A 991 -3.97 -18.39 22.89
C ILE A 991 -2.65 -17.65 23.12
N VAL A 992 -1.97 -17.26 22.04
CA VAL A 992 -0.68 -16.51 22.09
C VAL A 992 -0.76 -15.09 21.55
N ASP A 993 -1.64 -14.84 20.59
CA ASP A 993 -1.87 -13.53 19.98
C ASP A 993 -3.33 -13.45 19.49
N TRP A 994 -3.73 -12.29 18.97
CA TRP A 994 -5.09 -12.07 18.46
C TRP A 994 -5.20 -12.22 16.94
N GLY A 995 -4.19 -12.75 16.25
CA GLY A 995 -4.21 -12.96 14.80
C GLY A 995 -4.01 -11.68 13.98
N ASN A 996 -3.45 -10.64 14.61
CA ASN A 996 -3.16 -9.32 14.02
C ASN A 996 -1.65 -9.13 13.78
N GLU A 997 -1.23 -7.92 13.39
CA GLU A 997 0.18 -7.58 13.15
C GLU A 997 1.00 -7.51 14.46
N ASP A 998 0.35 -7.17 15.59
CA ASP A 998 0.94 -7.03 16.94
C ASP A 998 1.23 -8.39 17.63
N LYS A 999 1.97 -9.28 16.97
CA LYS A 999 2.25 -10.63 17.50
C LYS A 999 3.27 -10.61 18.65
N ASN A 1000 2.76 -10.64 19.89
CA ASN A 1000 3.59 -10.79 21.07
C ASN A 1000 4.13 -12.24 21.21
N LYS A 1001 5.32 -12.48 20.65
CA LYS A 1001 5.96 -13.80 20.67
C LYS A 1001 6.35 -14.29 22.08
N ASP A 1002 6.42 -13.40 23.08
CA ASP A 1002 6.79 -13.76 24.45
C ASP A 1002 5.78 -14.71 25.10
N TRP A 1003 4.52 -14.70 24.65
CA TRP A 1003 3.47 -15.61 25.15
C TRP A 1003 3.62 -17.04 24.64
N GLN A 1004 4.35 -17.28 23.53
CA GLN A 1004 4.41 -18.61 22.91
C GLN A 1004 5.01 -19.71 23.79
N PRO A 1005 6.15 -19.51 24.50
CA PRO A 1005 6.67 -20.50 25.43
C PRO A 1005 5.68 -20.82 26.57
N PHE A 1006 5.08 -19.78 27.14
CA PHE A 1006 4.16 -19.92 28.28
C PHE A 1006 2.88 -20.67 27.89
N ALA A 1007 2.21 -20.23 26.82
CA ALA A 1007 1.02 -20.87 26.30
C ALA A 1007 1.27 -22.32 25.85
N ALA A 1008 2.40 -22.60 25.20
CA ALA A 1008 2.76 -23.97 24.82
C ALA A 1008 2.92 -24.88 26.05
N VAL A 1009 3.57 -24.40 27.11
CA VAL A 1009 3.71 -25.15 28.38
C VAL A 1009 2.39 -25.32 29.11
N LEU A 1010 1.52 -24.31 29.15
CA LEU A 1010 0.18 -24.47 29.73
C LEU A 1010 -0.63 -25.54 28.98
N CYS A 1011 -0.65 -25.49 27.65
CA CYS A 1011 -1.35 -26.44 26.81
C CYS A 1011 -0.86 -27.89 27.04
N ALA A 1012 0.46 -28.07 27.07
CA ALA A 1012 1.08 -29.36 27.39
C ALA A 1012 0.72 -29.83 28.81
N ARG A 1013 0.96 -29.01 29.84
CA ARG A 1013 0.67 -29.36 31.25
C ARG A 1013 -0.82 -29.62 31.50
N PHE A 1014 -1.72 -28.96 30.78
CA PHE A 1014 -3.14 -29.24 30.81
C PHE A 1014 -3.45 -30.65 30.30
N VAL A 1015 -2.93 -31.05 29.14
CA VAL A 1015 -3.12 -32.43 28.65
C VAL A 1015 -2.49 -33.45 29.58
N LEU A 1016 -1.28 -33.16 30.11
CA LEU A 1016 -0.58 -34.00 31.07
C LEU A 1016 -1.40 -34.26 32.35
N LYS A 1017 -2.14 -33.26 32.85
CA LYS A 1017 -3.04 -33.43 34.02
C LYS A 1017 -4.02 -34.59 33.82
N TYR A 1018 -4.63 -34.72 32.65
CA TYR A 1018 -5.58 -35.79 32.33
C TYR A 1018 -4.89 -37.13 32.13
N PHE A 1019 -3.65 -37.12 31.63
CA PHE A 1019 -2.82 -38.32 31.40
C PHE A 1019 -2.13 -38.84 32.67
N ASN A 1020 -2.24 -38.10 33.79
CA ASN A 1020 -1.75 -38.47 35.12
C ASN A 1020 -2.87 -38.91 36.09
N ASP A 1021 -4.14 -38.91 35.67
CA ASP A 1021 -5.28 -39.25 36.52
C ASP A 1021 -5.61 -40.76 36.44
N PRO A 1022 -5.28 -41.57 37.47
CA PRO A 1022 -5.49 -43.02 37.43
C PRO A 1022 -6.98 -43.42 37.47
N VAL A 1023 -7.90 -42.50 37.79
CA VAL A 1023 -9.34 -42.76 37.68
C VAL A 1023 -9.79 -42.70 36.22
N ARG A 1024 -9.13 -41.86 35.41
CA ARG A 1024 -9.40 -41.66 33.97
C ARG A 1024 -8.51 -42.50 33.05
N GLU A 1025 -7.40 -43.03 33.55
CA GLU A 1025 -6.63 -44.11 32.92
C GLU A 1025 -7.54 -45.27 32.48
N GLY A 1026 -8.60 -45.54 33.27
CA GLY A 1026 -9.65 -46.51 32.97
C GLY A 1026 -10.62 -46.15 31.83
N ASP A 1027 -10.67 -44.91 31.33
CA ASP A 1027 -11.58 -44.51 30.25
C ASP A 1027 -10.87 -44.34 28.89
N LEU A 1028 -9.56 -44.05 28.88
CA LEU A 1028 -8.72 -44.11 27.67
C LEU A 1028 -8.32 -45.56 27.26
N LEU A 1029 -8.50 -46.54 28.16
CA LEU A 1029 -8.08 -47.93 27.94
C LEU A 1029 -9.23 -48.96 27.94
N LYS A 1030 -10.48 -48.58 28.27
CA LYS A 1030 -11.65 -49.47 28.16
C LYS A 1030 -12.15 -49.58 26.72
N GLU A 1031 -11.44 -50.38 25.93
CA GLU A 1031 -11.97 -51.17 24.80
C GLU A 1031 -10.89 -52.19 24.41
N GLN A 1032 -10.90 -53.33 25.12
CA GLN A 1032 -10.48 -54.64 24.60
C GLN A 1032 -11.72 -55.32 24.02
#